data_AF-A0AAQ0FK71-F1
#
_entry.id   AF-A0AAQ0FK71-F1
#
_cell.length_a   1.000
_cell.length_b   1.000
_cell.length_c   1.000
_cell.angle_alpha   90.00
_cell.angle_beta   90.00
_cell.angle_gamma   90.00
#
_symmetry.space_group_name_H-M   'P 1'
#
loop_
_entity.id
_entity.type
_entity.pdbx_description
1 polymer ?
#
loop_
_entity_poly.entity_id
_entity_poly.type
_entity_poly.pdbx_seq_one_letter_code
_entity_poly.pdbx_strand_id
1 'polypeptide(L)'
;MNTPTTVVPGWELDTAPFHAGELAVQQRAGVTEAAGSAGRRGIRRFMPDQHRTFFAQLPFFLLGGVDASGQPWATLRAGAPGFVTSPDPRTLRIAARALPGDPLDGAWQPGAPLGGLGIEFDTRRRNRVNGVVRAVDGDALTIAVEQSFGNCAKYIQGRKPTFVAREAGASAGPDVSDALNDADRALLAQADTFFVASANTSTDAGAARGADVSHRGGMPGFVRVDDAHTLTTPDFSGNRFFNTLGNLQHDPRAGLLFVDFDNGDLLVVAARAEIVWDGPLVASFDGAQRVVRFHVREVRRMRAVLPFRWSAVERAPQFAAMAAGAGAGAAGGLVQTSTASVTAPAPAPASASASASASASASESLSASASASASASASASASASASASASASASALASASASPWPSGSPWPSGSASASTSALAPASAPAWRPLRIAKIVDEARAIRSFHFEPVDGGALPAYEAGQHLTLRVALPGSDAPTIRSYTLSDAPGGTHYRITVKREGRVSAWLHDRAQAGMTLDAQMPRGHFTFDLASPRPAVLVSAGIGITPMTAMLRRALADDRPSRRVVFVHGARDAADRPFAAELARIAAADARLSLHWFDSHPHDGLAAQAGRIDIAQLKRLLTFDDYDFYLCGPSAFMRDLYDGLRALNVPDERIRFEAFGPSSVARSATRTTGAPVASVPVVFRRTGRDAAWTPADGTLLEFAEGQRVAVPSECRSGSCGTCATRVLSGAVDYEQAPDAPVEPGCALLCVARPAQGSEPLVLDR
;
A
#
# COMPACT_ATOMS: atom_id res chain seq x y z
N MET A 1 5.55 27.57 29.44
CA MET A 1 5.91 26.28 30.07
C MET A 1 5.73 25.21 29.01
N ASN A 2 6.84 24.78 28.40
CA ASN A 2 6.86 23.81 27.31
C ASN A 2 6.58 22.42 27.88
N THR A 3 5.49 21.81 27.45
CA THR A 3 5.31 20.36 27.60
C THR A 3 6.22 19.69 26.57
N PRO A 4 7.21 18.88 26.97
CA PRO A 4 8.08 18.19 26.02
C PRO A 4 7.26 17.24 25.16
N THR A 5 7.44 17.31 23.84
CA THR A 5 6.85 16.37 22.87
C THR A 5 7.42 14.99 23.16
N THR A 6 6.68 14.19 23.90
CA THR A 6 7.04 12.83 24.26
C THR A 6 7.08 11.99 22.98
N VAL A 7 8.25 11.45 22.65
CA VAL A 7 8.34 10.30 21.74
C VAL A 7 7.36 9.27 22.27
N VAL A 8 6.33 8.92 21.50
CA VAL A 8 5.34 7.92 21.94
C VAL A 8 6.11 6.62 22.21
N PRO A 9 6.27 6.19 23.47
CA PRO A 9 7.14 5.08 23.79
C PRO A 9 6.64 3.81 23.11
N GLY A 10 7.59 2.95 22.72
CA GLY A 10 7.31 1.63 22.19
C GLY A 10 6.98 0.66 23.31
N TRP A 11 7.55 -0.53 23.24
CA TRP A 11 7.42 -1.53 24.29
C TRP A 11 8.13 -1.07 25.56
N GLU A 12 7.40 -1.02 26.68
CA GLU A 12 7.86 -0.42 27.94
C GLU A 12 8.56 -1.41 28.88
N LEU A 13 8.63 -2.70 28.54
CA LEU A 13 9.26 -3.73 29.37
C LEU A 13 10.64 -4.11 28.83
N ASP A 14 11.52 -4.55 29.74
CA ASP A 14 12.86 -5.04 29.39
C ASP A 14 12.79 -6.33 28.55
N THR A 15 11.81 -7.18 28.86
CA THR A 15 11.51 -8.41 28.12
C THR A 15 10.99 -8.11 26.72
N ALA A 16 11.16 -9.03 25.77
CA ALA A 16 10.62 -8.87 24.43
C ALA A 16 9.07 -8.94 24.46
N PRO A 17 8.37 -8.28 23.52
CA PRO A 17 6.90 -8.38 23.38
C PRO A 17 6.43 -9.72 22.82
N PHE A 18 7.32 -10.72 22.75
CA PHE A 18 7.07 -12.01 22.10
C PHE A 18 7.28 -13.15 23.08
N HIS A 19 6.43 -14.18 23.01
CA HIS A 19 6.60 -15.42 23.77
C HIS A 19 7.48 -16.44 23.02
N ALA A 20 7.85 -17.53 23.70
CA ALA A 20 8.78 -18.54 23.17
C ALA A 20 8.38 -19.13 21.81
N GLY A 21 7.07 -19.35 21.58
CA GLY A 21 6.54 -19.86 20.31
C GLY A 21 6.76 -18.88 19.15
N GLU A 22 6.48 -17.59 19.34
CA GLU A 22 6.77 -16.56 18.33
C GLU A 22 8.27 -16.46 18.05
N LEU A 23 9.10 -16.47 19.10
CA LEU A 23 10.56 -16.44 18.97
C LEU A 23 11.10 -17.65 18.20
N ALA A 24 10.58 -18.86 18.45
CA ALA A 24 10.96 -20.07 17.72
C ALA A 24 10.60 -19.98 16.23
N VAL A 25 9.40 -19.48 15.92
CA VAL A 25 8.96 -19.28 14.53
C VAL A 25 9.79 -18.18 13.83
N GLN A 26 10.12 -17.09 14.54
CA GLN A 26 10.97 -16.01 14.05
C GLN A 26 12.41 -16.50 13.78
N GLN A 27 12.96 -17.33 14.66
CA GLN A 27 14.28 -17.94 14.51
C GLN A 27 14.32 -18.87 13.30
N ARG A 28 13.33 -19.77 13.18
CA ARG A 28 13.23 -20.68 12.03
C ARG A 28 13.05 -19.92 10.72
N ALA A 29 12.37 -18.77 10.75
CA ALA A 29 12.21 -17.89 9.59
C ALA A 29 13.43 -16.98 9.32
N GLY A 30 14.46 -16.98 10.17
CA GLY A 30 15.66 -16.15 10.00
C GLY A 30 15.43 -14.65 10.19
N VAL A 31 14.47 -14.24 11.03
CA VAL A 31 14.05 -12.82 11.17
C VAL A 31 13.97 -12.32 12.61
N THR A 32 14.53 -13.05 13.58
CA THR A 32 14.47 -12.70 15.02
C THR A 32 14.89 -11.27 15.33
N GLU A 33 16.03 -10.81 14.80
CA GLU A 33 16.53 -9.45 15.08
C GLU A 33 15.58 -8.37 14.51
N ALA A 34 15.15 -8.54 13.25
CA ALA A 34 14.23 -7.62 12.61
C ALA A 34 12.86 -7.58 13.30
N ALA A 35 12.33 -8.74 13.70
CA ALA A 35 11.07 -8.87 14.43
C ALA A 35 11.18 -8.25 15.84
N GLY A 36 12.26 -8.51 16.58
CA GLY A 36 12.55 -7.93 17.88
C GLY A 36 12.64 -6.40 17.83
N SER A 37 13.42 -5.87 16.88
CA SER A 37 13.59 -4.43 16.67
C SER A 37 12.26 -3.74 16.30
N ALA A 38 11.51 -4.30 15.36
CA ALA A 38 10.21 -3.76 14.95
C ALA A 38 9.13 -3.91 16.04
N GLY A 39 9.11 -5.03 16.76
CA GLY A 39 8.20 -5.30 17.87
C GLY A 39 8.39 -4.30 19.01
N ARG A 40 9.64 -4.08 19.45
CA ARG A 40 9.95 -3.10 20.51
C ARG A 40 9.56 -1.67 20.13
N ARG A 41 9.60 -1.29 18.85
CA ARG A 41 9.14 0.04 18.39
C ARG A 41 7.63 0.12 18.15
N GLY A 42 7.03 -0.97 17.68
CA GLY A 42 5.68 -0.99 17.13
C GLY A 42 4.59 -1.45 18.10
N ILE A 43 4.91 -2.37 19.01
CA ILE A 43 3.99 -2.93 20.01
C ILE A 43 4.05 -2.08 21.27
N ARG A 44 2.88 -1.71 21.79
CA ARG A 44 2.72 -0.85 22.97
C ARG A 44 1.78 -1.48 23.97
N ARG A 45 1.95 -1.18 25.26
CA ARG A 45 1.02 -1.60 26.33
C ARG A 45 -0.14 -0.62 26.53
N PHE A 46 -0.40 0.20 25.53
CA PHE A 46 -1.48 1.16 25.46
C PHE A 46 -1.83 1.40 23.99
N MET A 47 -3.03 1.91 23.72
CA MET A 47 -3.50 2.34 22.42
C MET A 47 -3.11 3.81 22.20
N PRO A 48 -2.29 4.13 21.19
CA PRO A 48 -2.14 5.50 20.73
C PRO A 48 -3.51 6.09 20.34
N ASP A 49 -3.65 7.41 20.42
CA ASP A 49 -4.91 8.09 20.04
C ASP A 49 -5.35 7.73 18.61
N GLN A 50 -4.39 7.51 17.71
CA GLN A 50 -4.67 7.07 16.35
C GLN A 50 -5.42 5.73 16.29
N HIS A 51 -5.16 4.78 17.21
CA HIS A 51 -5.88 3.52 17.30
C HIS A 51 -7.25 3.71 17.96
N ARG A 52 -7.31 4.51 19.04
CA ARG A 52 -8.55 4.82 19.77
C ARG A 52 -9.59 5.46 18.86
N THR A 53 -9.20 6.50 18.14
CA THR A 53 -10.05 7.20 17.17
C THR A 53 -10.47 6.28 16.04
N PHE A 54 -9.54 5.47 15.52
CA PHE A 54 -9.85 4.52 14.44
C PHE A 54 -10.87 3.48 14.87
N PHE A 55 -10.68 2.83 16.02
CA PHE A 55 -11.62 1.80 16.50
C PHE A 55 -13.02 2.36 16.71
N ALA A 56 -13.14 3.60 17.18
CA ALA A 56 -14.42 4.26 17.35
C ALA A 56 -15.15 4.57 16.04
N GLN A 57 -14.45 4.64 14.91
CA GLN A 57 -15.07 4.91 13.60
C GLN A 57 -15.60 3.65 12.92
N LEU A 58 -15.20 2.46 13.38
CA LEU A 58 -15.53 1.22 12.68
C LEU A 58 -16.99 0.82 12.88
N PRO A 59 -17.65 0.28 11.84
CA PRO A 59 -19.00 -0.26 11.94
C PRO A 59 -19.03 -1.70 12.50
N PHE A 60 -17.88 -2.36 12.56
CA PHE A 60 -17.72 -3.69 13.16
C PHE A 60 -16.32 -3.85 13.75
N PHE A 61 -16.16 -4.85 14.62
CA PHE A 61 -14.91 -5.14 15.29
C PHE A 61 -14.73 -6.65 15.44
N LEU A 62 -13.54 -7.16 15.09
CA LEU A 62 -13.24 -8.59 15.16
C LEU A 62 -12.67 -8.93 16.53
N LEU A 63 -13.10 -10.06 17.07
CA LEU A 63 -12.69 -10.57 18.36
C LEU A 63 -12.16 -12.00 18.23
N GLY A 64 -11.11 -12.31 18.99
CA GLY A 64 -10.61 -13.65 19.23
C GLY A 64 -10.68 -13.93 20.71
N GLY A 65 -11.31 -15.03 21.09
CA GLY A 65 -11.41 -15.48 22.48
C GLY A 65 -11.21 -16.98 22.57
N VAL A 66 -11.18 -17.49 23.80
CA VAL A 66 -11.18 -18.93 24.07
C VAL A 66 -12.45 -19.29 24.82
N ASP A 67 -13.07 -20.42 24.46
CA ASP A 67 -14.20 -20.95 25.22
C ASP A 67 -13.74 -21.70 26.48
N ALA A 68 -14.69 -22.27 27.23
CA ALA A 68 -14.42 -23.02 28.46
C ALA A 68 -13.55 -24.29 28.25
N SER A 69 -13.51 -24.84 27.04
CA SER A 69 -12.63 -25.97 26.68
C SER A 69 -11.22 -25.51 26.28
N GLY A 70 -11.01 -24.19 26.19
CA GLY A 70 -9.78 -23.57 25.70
C GLY A 70 -9.68 -23.55 24.18
N GLN A 71 -10.76 -23.83 23.43
CA GLN A 71 -10.77 -23.72 21.98
C GLN A 71 -10.83 -22.24 21.58
N PRO A 72 -9.88 -21.74 20.77
CA PRO A 72 -9.96 -20.39 20.23
C PRO A 72 -11.07 -20.26 19.20
N TRP A 73 -11.78 -19.14 19.21
CA TRP A 73 -12.81 -18.79 18.24
C TRP A 73 -12.61 -17.37 17.74
N ALA A 74 -12.79 -17.17 16.43
CA ALA A 74 -12.86 -15.84 15.82
C ALA A 74 -14.33 -15.45 15.66
N THR A 75 -14.68 -14.24 16.07
CA THR A 75 -16.04 -13.70 15.98
C THR A 75 -16.02 -12.22 15.62
N LEU A 76 -17.20 -11.64 15.42
CA LEU A 76 -17.39 -10.25 15.04
C LEU A 76 -18.52 -9.62 15.85
N ARG A 77 -18.34 -8.34 16.19
CA ARG A 77 -19.39 -7.47 16.73
C ARG A 77 -19.69 -6.35 15.75
N ALA A 78 -20.97 -6.05 15.53
CA ALA A 78 -21.41 -4.98 14.65
C ALA A 78 -22.18 -3.93 15.47
N GLY A 79 -21.99 -2.66 15.14
CA GLY A 79 -22.66 -1.55 15.81
C GLY A 79 -22.39 -0.22 15.10
N ALA A 80 -23.24 0.78 15.34
CA ALA A 80 -22.99 2.11 14.80
C ALA A 80 -21.63 2.65 15.30
N PRO A 81 -20.89 3.43 14.49
CA PRO A 81 -19.65 4.08 14.93
C PRO A 81 -19.82 4.73 16.31
N GLY A 82 -18.85 4.49 17.19
CA GLY A 82 -18.91 4.81 18.61
C GLY A 82 -19.33 3.66 19.51
N PHE A 83 -19.70 2.48 18.98
CA PHE A 83 -19.95 1.30 19.82
C PHE A 83 -18.64 0.73 20.43
N VAL A 84 -17.51 0.95 19.75
CA VAL A 84 -16.18 0.75 20.33
C VAL A 84 -15.67 2.09 20.81
N THR A 85 -15.27 2.18 22.07
CA THR A 85 -14.75 3.41 22.68
C THR A 85 -13.54 3.11 23.53
N SER A 86 -12.80 4.14 23.91
CA SER A 86 -11.65 4.02 24.79
C SER A 86 -11.64 5.23 25.72
N PRO A 87 -12.00 5.09 27.00
CA PRO A 87 -12.00 6.22 27.93
C PRO A 87 -10.59 6.72 28.21
N ASP A 88 -9.60 5.82 28.18
CA ASP A 88 -8.17 6.11 28.35
C ASP A 88 -7.32 5.17 27.48
N PRO A 89 -6.02 5.45 27.27
CA PRO A 89 -5.17 4.65 26.39
C PRO A 89 -5.04 3.16 26.75
N ARG A 90 -5.35 2.73 27.97
CA ARG A 90 -5.21 1.34 28.43
C ARG A 90 -6.54 0.62 28.58
N THR A 91 -7.65 1.28 28.24
CA THR A 91 -8.99 0.69 28.33
C THR A 91 -9.71 0.78 26.99
N LEU A 92 -10.25 -0.35 26.53
CA LEU A 92 -11.14 -0.44 25.37
C LEU A 92 -12.51 -0.95 25.84
N ARG A 93 -13.60 -0.28 25.45
CA ARG A 93 -14.97 -0.72 25.72
C ARG A 93 -15.67 -1.02 24.40
N ILE A 94 -16.32 -2.18 24.32
CA ILE A 94 -17.04 -2.66 23.13
C ILE A 94 -18.50 -2.90 23.54
N ALA A 95 -19.40 -2.00 23.16
CA ALA A 95 -20.81 -2.01 23.53
C ALA A 95 -21.67 -2.54 22.37
N ALA A 96 -21.57 -3.84 22.09
CA ALA A 96 -22.36 -4.49 21.04
C ALA A 96 -22.66 -5.95 21.40
N ARG A 97 -23.84 -6.42 21.00
CA ARG A 97 -24.33 -7.77 21.29
C ARG A 97 -23.59 -8.85 20.50
N ALA A 98 -23.50 -10.03 21.11
CA ALA A 98 -23.95 -11.29 20.52
C ALA A 98 -24.45 -11.22 19.06
N LEU A 99 -23.67 -11.65 18.04
CA LEU A 99 -24.35 -12.10 16.83
C LEU A 99 -25.02 -13.45 17.13
N PRO A 100 -26.24 -13.73 16.63
CA PRO A 100 -26.91 -14.99 16.90
C PRO A 100 -26.05 -16.19 16.47
N GLY A 101 -25.88 -17.17 17.38
CA GLY A 101 -25.08 -18.38 17.11
C GLY A 101 -23.57 -18.21 17.32
N ASP A 102 -23.11 -17.05 17.81
CA ASP A 102 -21.70 -16.80 18.10
C ASP A 102 -21.16 -17.82 19.13
N PRO A 103 -20.07 -18.56 18.80
CA PRO A 103 -19.48 -19.54 19.72
C PRO A 103 -18.90 -18.94 21.00
N LEU A 104 -18.64 -17.62 21.03
CA LEU A 104 -18.17 -16.90 22.21
C LEU A 104 -19.30 -16.19 22.97
N ASP A 105 -20.56 -16.42 22.61
CA ASP A 105 -21.68 -15.90 23.40
C ASP A 105 -21.68 -16.53 24.79
N GLY A 106 -21.74 -15.69 25.83
CA GLY A 106 -21.59 -16.12 27.22
C GLY A 106 -20.19 -16.58 27.66
N ALA A 107 -19.19 -16.62 26.77
CA ALA A 107 -17.82 -17.06 27.12
C ALA A 107 -16.98 -15.96 27.80
N TRP A 108 -17.39 -14.70 27.67
CA TRP A 108 -16.66 -13.57 28.22
C TRP A 108 -16.88 -13.41 29.72
N GLN A 109 -15.79 -13.40 30.48
CA GLN A 109 -15.78 -13.19 31.93
C GLN A 109 -14.52 -12.42 32.33
N PRO A 110 -14.51 -11.70 33.47
CA PRO A 110 -13.31 -11.05 33.97
C PRO A 110 -12.10 -12.01 33.99
N GLY A 111 -10.97 -11.57 33.45
CA GLY A 111 -9.75 -12.37 33.29
C GLY A 111 -9.67 -13.16 31.98
N ALA A 112 -10.75 -13.28 31.20
CA ALA A 112 -10.71 -13.94 29.90
C ALA A 112 -9.77 -13.19 28.94
N PRO A 113 -8.87 -13.89 28.23
CA PRO A 113 -8.01 -13.25 27.23
C PRO A 113 -8.82 -12.89 25.99
N LEU A 114 -8.50 -11.75 25.39
CA LEU A 114 -9.16 -11.24 24.20
C LEU A 114 -8.13 -10.70 23.21
N GLY A 115 -8.22 -11.18 21.98
CA GLY A 115 -7.59 -10.57 20.81
C GLY A 115 -8.59 -9.70 20.08
N GLY A 116 -8.20 -8.50 19.69
CA GLY A 116 -9.06 -7.53 19.02
C GLY A 116 -8.43 -7.02 17.73
N LEU A 117 -9.23 -6.92 16.67
CA LEU A 117 -8.79 -6.40 15.39
C LEU A 117 -9.81 -5.41 14.83
N GLY A 118 -9.39 -4.15 14.76
CA GLY A 118 -10.07 -3.16 13.94
C GLY A 118 -9.54 -3.22 12.51
N ILE A 119 -10.42 -3.35 11.53
CA ILE A 119 -10.07 -3.37 10.11
C ILE A 119 -11.08 -2.54 9.31
N GLU A 120 -10.56 -1.64 8.48
CA GLU A 120 -11.32 -0.86 7.52
C GLU A 120 -10.89 -1.29 6.12
N PHE A 121 -11.80 -1.97 5.41
CA PHE A 121 -11.48 -2.56 4.12
C PHE A 121 -11.19 -1.51 3.04
N ASP A 122 -11.92 -0.39 3.02
CA ASP A 122 -11.75 0.70 2.04
C ASP A 122 -10.33 1.29 2.03
N THR A 123 -9.87 1.74 3.19
CA THR A 123 -8.51 2.31 3.36
C THR A 123 -7.44 1.23 3.54
N ARG A 124 -7.85 -0.05 3.62
CA ARG A 124 -6.99 -1.20 3.91
C ARG A 124 -6.21 -1.02 5.22
N ARG A 125 -6.78 -0.29 6.18
CA ARG A 125 -6.16 -0.03 7.48
C ARG A 125 -6.55 -1.13 8.46
N ARG A 126 -5.58 -1.62 9.23
CA ARG A 126 -5.84 -2.52 10.35
C ARG A 126 -4.94 -2.23 11.54
N ASN A 127 -5.55 -2.20 12.72
CA ASN A 127 -4.83 -2.11 13.99
C ASN A 127 -5.33 -3.19 14.94
N ARG A 128 -4.41 -3.73 15.71
CA ARG A 128 -4.67 -4.79 16.69
C ARG A 128 -4.65 -4.23 18.10
N VAL A 129 -5.43 -4.86 18.96
CA VAL A 129 -5.47 -4.63 20.40
C VAL A 129 -5.74 -5.96 21.10
N ASN A 130 -4.78 -6.43 21.89
CA ASN A 130 -4.93 -7.64 22.71
C ASN A 130 -4.92 -7.24 24.18
N GLY A 131 -5.62 -8.00 25.00
CA GLY A 131 -5.72 -7.74 26.43
C GLY A 131 -6.60 -8.74 27.15
N VAL A 132 -7.11 -8.30 28.30
CA VAL A 132 -7.93 -9.12 29.19
C VAL A 132 -9.25 -8.43 29.50
N VAL A 133 -10.34 -9.20 29.53
CA VAL A 133 -11.64 -8.72 29.97
C VAL A 133 -11.55 -8.30 31.43
N ARG A 134 -11.94 -7.06 31.74
CA ARG A 134 -12.03 -6.52 33.11
C ARG A 134 -13.44 -6.60 33.67
N ALA A 135 -14.43 -6.31 32.83
CA ALA A 135 -15.83 -6.31 33.21
C ALA A 135 -16.70 -6.65 32.00
N VAL A 136 -17.87 -7.22 32.29
CA VAL A 136 -18.94 -7.52 31.34
C VAL A 136 -20.22 -6.88 31.89
N ASP A 137 -20.70 -5.83 31.24
CA ASP A 137 -21.88 -5.06 31.65
C ASP A 137 -23.00 -5.29 30.64
N GLY A 138 -23.82 -6.33 30.84
CA GLY A 138 -24.77 -6.79 29.83
C GLY A 138 -24.01 -7.23 28.57
N ASP A 139 -24.29 -6.56 27.44
CA ASP A 139 -23.63 -6.82 26.16
C ASP A 139 -22.28 -6.10 25.99
N ALA A 140 -21.88 -5.26 26.95
CA ALA A 140 -20.68 -4.45 26.84
C ALA A 140 -19.46 -5.13 27.48
N LEU A 141 -18.37 -5.24 26.72
CA LEU A 141 -17.09 -5.73 27.21
C LEU A 141 -16.17 -4.56 27.53
N THR A 142 -15.55 -4.55 28.71
CA THR A 142 -14.48 -3.61 29.07
C THR A 142 -13.17 -4.38 29.16
N ILE A 143 -12.18 -3.97 28.36
CA ILE A 143 -10.91 -4.68 28.16
C ILE A 143 -9.76 -3.82 28.67
N ALA A 144 -8.89 -4.40 29.50
CA ALA A 144 -7.59 -3.80 29.77
C ALA A 144 -6.60 -4.20 28.69
N VAL A 145 -6.06 -3.20 28.00
CA VAL A 145 -5.15 -3.37 26.88
C VAL A 145 -3.77 -3.77 27.40
N GLU A 146 -3.22 -4.82 26.82
CA GLU A 146 -1.87 -5.32 27.11
C GLU A 146 -0.94 -5.16 25.91
N GLN A 147 -1.48 -5.21 24.69
CA GLN A 147 -0.74 -4.95 23.46
C GLN A 147 -1.59 -4.18 22.46
N SER A 148 -1.02 -3.19 21.78
CA SER A 148 -1.65 -2.54 20.63
C SER A 148 -0.62 -2.11 19.59
N PHE A 149 -0.90 -2.38 18.32
CA PHE A 149 -0.01 -2.09 17.19
C PHE A 149 -0.77 -2.06 15.87
N GLY A 150 -0.23 -1.31 14.90
CA GLY A 150 -0.69 -1.36 13.51
C GLY A 150 -0.09 -2.55 12.77
N ASN A 151 -0.85 -3.11 11.83
CA ASN A 151 -0.33 -4.10 10.87
C ASN A 151 -0.36 -3.52 9.45
N CYS A 152 0.53 -4.01 8.58
CA CYS A 152 0.62 -3.59 7.18
C CYS A 152 -0.70 -3.84 6.42
N ALA A 153 -1.04 -2.99 5.44
CA ALA A 153 -2.26 -3.10 4.61
C ALA A 153 -2.26 -4.29 3.62
N LYS A 154 -1.15 -5.03 3.51
CA LYS A 154 -0.98 -6.13 2.55
C LYS A 154 -2.14 -7.12 2.60
N TYR A 155 -2.59 -7.50 1.40
CA TYR A 155 -3.58 -8.55 1.13
C TYR A 155 -5.00 -8.25 1.62
N ILE A 156 -5.29 -7.03 2.08
CA ILE A 156 -6.66 -6.62 2.42
C ILE A 156 -7.37 -6.21 1.13
N GLN A 157 -8.43 -6.93 0.80
CA GLN A 157 -9.29 -6.64 -0.35
C GLN A 157 -10.21 -5.47 0.02
N GLY A 158 -10.33 -4.47 -0.85
CA GLY A 158 -11.14 -3.28 -0.61
C GLY A 158 -12.63 -3.56 -0.75
N ARG A 159 -13.43 -3.13 0.23
CA ARG A 159 -14.90 -3.20 0.25
C ARG A 159 -15.48 -2.11 1.15
N LYS A 160 -16.69 -1.64 0.85
CA LYS A 160 -17.42 -0.67 1.67
C LYS A 160 -18.66 -1.32 2.28
N PRO A 161 -18.79 -1.37 3.61
CA PRO A 161 -20.01 -1.83 4.26
C PRO A 161 -21.09 -0.75 4.21
N THR A 162 -22.33 -1.16 3.98
CA THR A 162 -23.54 -0.35 4.16
C THR A 162 -24.46 -1.09 5.12
N PHE A 163 -24.89 -0.41 6.19
CA PHE A 163 -25.83 -1.00 7.14
C PHE A 163 -27.15 -1.32 6.46
N VAL A 164 -27.67 -2.52 6.73
CA VAL A 164 -29.02 -2.91 6.34
C VAL A 164 -29.82 -3.28 7.58
N ALA A 165 -31.08 -2.83 7.61
CA ALA A 165 -32.00 -3.23 8.66
C ALA A 165 -32.20 -4.74 8.60
N ARG A 166 -31.96 -5.43 9.72
CA ARG A 166 -32.25 -6.86 9.81
C ARG A 166 -33.76 -7.01 9.91
N GLU A 167 -34.38 -7.77 9.00
CA GLU A 167 -35.75 -8.22 9.23
C GLU A 167 -35.78 -9.02 10.54
N ALA A 168 -36.66 -8.64 11.45
CA ALA A 168 -36.87 -9.36 12.70
C ALA A 168 -37.64 -10.67 12.41
N GLY A 169 -36.98 -11.59 11.71
CA GLY A 169 -37.44 -12.94 11.42
C GLY A 169 -36.51 -13.97 12.06
N ALA A 170 -37.09 -15.06 12.56
CA ALA A 170 -36.43 -16.08 13.39
C ALA A 170 -35.02 -16.44 12.90
N SER A 171 -33.99 -16.08 13.69
CA SER A 171 -32.69 -16.70 13.55
C SER A 171 -32.86 -18.15 13.99
N ALA A 172 -32.85 -19.09 13.04
CA ALA A 172 -32.53 -20.47 13.39
C ALA A 172 -31.17 -20.46 14.12
N GLY A 173 -30.97 -21.39 15.05
CA GLY A 173 -29.64 -21.61 15.64
C GLY A 173 -28.60 -21.90 14.56
N PRO A 174 -27.29 -21.82 14.88
CA PRO A 174 -26.26 -22.11 13.90
C PRO A 174 -26.41 -23.55 13.38
N ASP A 175 -26.22 -23.76 12.08
CA ASP A 175 -26.08 -25.11 11.52
C ASP A 175 -24.71 -25.63 11.96
N VAL A 176 -24.65 -26.66 12.82
CA VAL A 176 -23.42 -27.22 13.37
C VAL A 176 -23.11 -28.58 12.74
N SER A 177 -21.85 -28.79 12.34
CA SER A 177 -21.35 -30.03 11.72
C SER A 177 -19.90 -30.28 12.14
N ASP A 178 -19.41 -31.51 12.04
CA ASP A 178 -18.00 -31.87 12.22
C ASP A 178 -17.21 -31.90 10.89
N ALA A 179 -17.90 -31.69 9.77
CA ALA A 179 -17.37 -31.70 8.41
C ALA A 179 -17.90 -30.52 7.59
N LEU A 180 -17.09 -30.06 6.63
CA LEU A 180 -17.50 -29.11 5.60
C LEU A 180 -18.50 -29.78 4.66
N ASN A 181 -19.66 -29.13 4.43
CA ASN A 181 -20.59 -29.54 3.37
C ASN A 181 -20.28 -28.82 2.05
N ASP A 182 -21.02 -29.13 0.98
CA ASP A 182 -20.75 -28.56 -0.35
C ASP A 182 -20.97 -27.04 -0.42
N ALA A 183 -21.93 -26.50 0.34
CA ALA A 183 -22.16 -25.06 0.42
C ALA A 183 -21.02 -24.34 1.16
N ASP A 184 -20.41 -24.98 2.16
CA ASP A 184 -19.24 -24.45 2.86
C ASP A 184 -18.01 -24.49 1.94
N ARG A 185 -17.81 -25.60 1.22
CA ARG A 185 -16.74 -25.72 0.22
C ARG A 185 -16.82 -24.66 -0.86
N ALA A 186 -18.02 -24.38 -1.37
CA ALA A 186 -18.24 -23.33 -2.37
C ALA A 186 -17.90 -21.93 -1.83
N LEU A 187 -18.31 -21.62 -0.59
CA LEU A 187 -17.96 -20.36 0.07
C LEU A 187 -16.44 -20.23 0.25
N LEU A 188 -15.78 -21.27 0.76
CA LEU A 188 -14.33 -21.26 1.00
C LEU A 188 -13.53 -21.12 -0.30
N ALA A 189 -13.96 -21.76 -1.39
CA ALA A 189 -13.31 -21.64 -2.70
C ALA A 189 -13.34 -20.20 -3.24
N GLN A 190 -14.41 -19.44 -2.95
CA GLN A 190 -14.55 -18.05 -3.37
C GLN A 190 -14.02 -17.05 -2.34
N ALA A 191 -13.69 -17.50 -1.14
CA ALA A 191 -13.18 -16.63 -0.09
C ALA A 191 -11.86 -15.99 -0.54
N ASP A 192 -11.77 -14.67 -0.36
CA ASP A 192 -10.54 -13.90 -0.54
C ASP A 192 -10.03 -13.29 0.77
N THR A 193 -10.76 -13.54 1.86
CA THR A 193 -10.51 -13.03 3.19
C THR A 193 -11.00 -14.04 4.23
N PHE A 194 -10.21 -14.27 5.28
CA PHE A 194 -10.68 -14.92 6.51
C PHE A 194 -9.94 -14.37 7.73
N PHE A 195 -10.46 -14.66 8.91
CA PHE A 195 -9.84 -14.31 10.18
C PHE A 195 -9.49 -15.57 10.96
N VAL A 196 -8.35 -15.57 11.63
CA VAL A 196 -7.89 -16.70 12.45
C VAL A 196 -7.66 -16.23 13.88
N ALA A 197 -8.38 -16.86 14.81
CA ALA A 197 -8.13 -16.80 16.23
C ALA A 197 -7.17 -17.91 16.65
N SER A 198 -6.23 -17.56 17.52
CA SER A 198 -5.26 -18.47 18.14
C SER A 198 -4.95 -17.94 19.54
N ALA A 199 -4.47 -18.79 20.44
CA ALA A 199 -4.15 -18.37 21.79
C ALA A 199 -2.94 -19.09 22.34
N ASN A 200 -2.23 -18.39 23.22
CA ASN A 200 -1.27 -18.99 24.15
C ASN A 200 -1.63 -18.49 25.55
N THR A 201 -2.35 -19.31 26.30
CA THR A 201 -2.83 -18.99 27.65
C THR A 201 -1.88 -19.48 28.75
N SER A 202 -0.74 -20.06 28.39
CA SER A 202 0.29 -20.49 29.34
C SER A 202 0.86 -19.29 30.11
N THR A 203 1.14 -19.49 31.40
CA THR A 203 1.82 -18.49 32.24
C THR A 203 3.23 -18.18 31.74
N ASP A 204 3.89 -19.15 31.10
CA ASP A 204 5.26 -19.00 30.58
C ASP A 204 5.36 -18.02 29.42
N ALA A 205 4.23 -17.66 28.80
CA ALA A 205 4.16 -16.64 27.76
C ALA A 205 4.33 -15.21 28.31
N GLY A 206 4.29 -15.02 29.64
CA GLY A 206 4.54 -13.74 30.29
C GLY A 206 3.67 -12.61 29.75
N ALA A 207 4.29 -11.50 29.37
CA ALA A 207 3.59 -10.31 28.85
C ALA A 207 2.98 -10.46 27.44
N ALA A 208 3.26 -11.59 26.76
CA ALA A 208 2.68 -11.94 25.47
C ALA A 208 1.63 -13.06 25.58
N ARG A 209 1.26 -13.47 26.80
CA ARG A 209 0.15 -14.38 27.08
C ARG A 209 -1.16 -13.79 26.58
N GLY A 210 -2.02 -14.60 25.96
CA GLY A 210 -3.38 -14.19 25.63
C GLY A 210 -3.95 -14.85 24.38
N ALA A 211 -5.02 -14.24 23.87
CA ALA A 211 -5.68 -14.60 22.63
C ALA A 211 -5.38 -13.55 21.56
N ASP A 212 -5.49 -13.95 20.31
CA ASP A 212 -5.14 -13.13 19.17
C ASP A 212 -6.10 -13.41 18.01
N VAL A 213 -6.50 -12.39 17.24
CA VAL A 213 -7.31 -12.56 16.01
C VAL A 213 -6.68 -11.82 14.83
N SER A 214 -6.44 -12.53 13.75
CA SER A 214 -5.58 -12.10 12.63
C SER A 214 -6.29 -12.19 11.30
N HIS A 215 -6.14 -11.17 10.46
CA HIS A 215 -6.63 -11.21 9.08
C HIS A 215 -5.68 -11.99 8.17
N ARG A 216 -6.24 -12.80 7.28
CA ARG A 216 -5.59 -13.45 6.15
C ARG A 216 -6.37 -13.13 4.87
N GLY A 217 -5.66 -12.79 3.80
CA GLY A 217 -6.28 -12.45 2.53
C GLY A 217 -5.45 -12.98 1.37
N GLY A 218 -6.14 -13.24 0.27
CA GLY A 218 -5.59 -13.84 -0.94
C GLY A 218 -6.54 -13.67 -2.11
N MET A 219 -6.21 -14.23 -3.28
CA MET A 219 -7.20 -14.39 -4.36
C MET A 219 -8.13 -15.56 -4.06
N PRO A 220 -9.37 -15.59 -4.60
CA PRO A 220 -10.20 -16.80 -4.57
C PRO A 220 -9.39 -18.04 -4.94
N GLY A 221 -9.55 -19.11 -4.16
CA GLY A 221 -8.72 -20.32 -4.23
C GLY A 221 -7.50 -20.33 -3.31
N PHE A 222 -7.15 -19.22 -2.63
CA PHE A 222 -6.05 -19.23 -1.63
C PHE A 222 -6.39 -20.04 -0.38
N VAL A 223 -7.69 -20.26 -0.12
CA VAL A 223 -8.17 -21.24 0.85
C VAL A 223 -8.48 -22.50 0.06
N ARG A 224 -7.52 -23.42 -0.01
CA ARG A 224 -7.72 -24.68 -0.70
C ARG A 224 -8.43 -25.65 0.24
N VAL A 225 -9.60 -26.14 -0.18
CA VAL A 225 -10.25 -27.26 0.50
C VAL A 225 -9.65 -28.54 -0.05
N ASP A 226 -8.93 -29.29 0.78
CA ASP A 226 -8.34 -30.55 0.36
C ASP A 226 -9.36 -31.69 0.46
N ASP A 227 -10.21 -31.69 1.50
CA ASP A 227 -11.33 -32.62 1.69
C ASP A 227 -12.39 -32.05 2.68
N ALA A 228 -13.34 -32.87 3.13
CA ALA A 228 -14.40 -32.44 4.05
C ALA A 228 -13.90 -32.04 5.45
N HIS A 229 -12.69 -32.46 5.83
CA HIS A 229 -12.10 -32.20 7.13
C HIS A 229 -10.77 -31.45 7.06
N THR A 230 -10.29 -31.08 5.87
CA THR A 230 -8.97 -30.47 5.70
C THR A 230 -9.02 -29.28 4.77
N LEU A 231 -8.46 -28.16 5.23
CA LEU A 231 -8.25 -26.97 4.42
C LEU A 231 -6.83 -26.43 4.60
N THR A 232 -6.21 -25.97 3.52
CA THR A 232 -4.84 -25.46 3.48
C THR A 232 -4.84 -24.00 3.06
N THR A 233 -4.09 -23.18 3.79
CA THR A 233 -3.92 -21.75 3.47
C THR A 233 -2.45 -21.35 3.45
N PRO A 234 -2.04 -20.43 2.55
CA PRO A 234 -0.68 -19.91 2.53
C PRO A 234 -0.47 -18.85 3.62
N ASP A 235 0.74 -18.83 4.17
CA ASP A 235 1.23 -17.72 4.98
C ASP A 235 2.17 -16.87 4.11
N PHE A 236 1.67 -15.69 3.74
CA PHE A 236 2.39 -14.72 2.92
C PHE A 236 3.24 -13.76 3.76
N SER A 237 4.13 -13.02 3.09
CA SER A 237 5.01 -12.06 3.76
C SER A 237 4.26 -11.01 4.59
N GLY A 238 4.45 -11.04 5.91
CA GLY A 238 3.81 -10.13 6.86
C GLY A 238 4.77 -9.16 7.55
N ASN A 239 4.36 -8.67 8.72
CA ASN A 239 5.18 -7.85 9.62
C ASN A 239 6.21 -8.65 10.44
N ARG A 240 6.28 -9.97 10.23
CA ARG A 240 7.24 -10.90 10.85
C ARG A 240 7.11 -11.05 12.37
N PHE A 241 5.98 -10.64 12.97
CA PHE A 241 5.75 -10.85 14.41
C PHE A 241 5.36 -12.30 14.73
N PHE A 242 4.69 -12.96 13.78
CA PHE A 242 4.24 -14.36 13.89
C PHE A 242 3.30 -14.64 15.07
N ASN A 243 2.48 -13.69 15.49
CA ASN A 243 1.55 -13.89 16.63
C ASN A 243 0.67 -15.13 16.47
N THR A 244 0.09 -15.34 15.28
CA THR A 244 -0.72 -16.53 15.01
C THR A 244 0.13 -17.81 15.00
N LEU A 245 1.22 -17.85 14.22
CA LEU A 245 2.02 -19.07 14.08
C LEU A 245 2.76 -19.43 15.37
N GLY A 246 3.17 -18.44 16.16
CA GLY A 246 3.78 -18.63 17.47
C GLY A 246 2.80 -19.25 18.47
N ASN A 247 1.55 -18.75 18.51
CA ASN A 247 0.48 -19.39 19.27
C ASN A 247 0.26 -20.84 18.80
N LEU A 248 0.14 -21.05 17.48
CA LEU A 248 -0.10 -22.38 16.88
C LEU A 248 1.04 -23.38 17.10
N GLN A 249 2.28 -22.89 17.20
CA GLN A 249 3.44 -23.71 17.54
C GLN A 249 3.36 -24.24 18.99
N HIS A 250 2.67 -23.52 19.87
CA HIS A 250 2.45 -23.91 21.26
C HIS A 250 1.16 -24.73 21.44
N ASP A 251 0.04 -24.22 20.94
CA ASP A 251 -1.26 -24.87 20.94
C ASP A 251 -1.84 -24.88 19.52
N PRO A 252 -2.00 -26.06 18.88
CA PRO A 252 -2.42 -26.13 17.50
C PRO A 252 -3.90 -25.76 17.31
N ARG A 253 -4.70 -25.53 18.36
CA ARG A 253 -6.11 -25.16 18.19
C ARG A 253 -6.25 -23.75 17.59
N ALA A 254 -7.12 -23.63 16.59
CA ALA A 254 -7.48 -22.37 15.93
C ALA A 254 -8.98 -22.27 15.70
N GLY A 255 -9.48 -21.04 15.67
CA GLY A 255 -10.82 -20.70 15.22
C GLY A 255 -10.75 -19.85 13.96
N LEU A 256 -11.36 -20.29 12.87
CA LEU A 256 -11.41 -19.54 11.61
C LEU A 256 -12.79 -18.90 11.44
N LEU A 257 -12.82 -17.69 10.91
CA LEU A 257 -14.05 -16.98 10.57
C LEU A 257 -13.98 -16.55 9.10
N PHE A 258 -14.95 -17.02 8.33
CA PHE A 258 -15.18 -16.62 6.95
C PHE A 258 -16.47 -15.79 6.88
N VAL A 259 -16.43 -14.75 6.06
CA VAL A 259 -17.56 -13.84 5.84
C VAL A 259 -18.06 -14.06 4.42
N ASP A 260 -19.34 -14.42 4.28
CA ASP A 260 -20.05 -14.33 3.01
C ASP A 260 -20.48 -12.87 2.82
N PHE A 261 -19.72 -12.14 2.01
CA PHE A 261 -19.96 -10.72 1.75
C PHE A 261 -21.23 -10.46 0.91
N ASP A 262 -21.76 -11.48 0.24
CA ASP A 262 -22.94 -11.34 -0.61
C ASP A 262 -24.22 -11.51 0.23
N ASN A 263 -24.26 -12.56 1.05
CA ASN A 263 -25.46 -12.94 1.80
C ASN A 263 -25.47 -12.42 3.24
N GLY A 264 -24.30 -12.12 3.81
CA GLY A 264 -24.16 -11.79 5.24
C GLY A 264 -24.12 -13.02 6.15
N ASP A 265 -23.87 -14.21 5.58
CA ASP A 265 -23.59 -15.42 6.34
C ASP A 265 -22.20 -15.34 6.98
N LEU A 266 -22.04 -16.03 8.10
CA LEU A 266 -20.76 -16.30 8.73
C LEU A 266 -20.54 -17.80 8.81
N LEU A 267 -19.35 -18.25 8.43
CA LEU A 267 -18.90 -19.63 8.61
C LEU A 267 -17.74 -19.62 9.61
N VAL A 268 -17.92 -20.27 10.75
CA VAL A 268 -16.90 -20.37 11.80
C VAL A 268 -16.44 -21.81 11.91
N VAL A 269 -15.12 -22.01 11.95
CA VAL A 269 -14.51 -23.35 11.94
C VAL A 269 -13.57 -23.50 13.12
N ALA A 270 -13.82 -24.46 14.01
CA ALA A 270 -12.80 -24.92 14.94
C ALA A 270 -11.92 -25.96 14.24
N ALA A 271 -10.60 -25.78 14.32
CA ALA A 271 -9.64 -26.66 13.68
C ALA A 271 -8.38 -26.85 14.51
N ARG A 272 -7.62 -27.91 14.21
CA ARG A 272 -6.22 -28.04 14.63
C ARG A 272 -5.30 -27.70 13.46
N ALA A 273 -4.39 -26.78 13.68
CA ALA A 273 -3.44 -26.31 12.70
C ALA A 273 -2.16 -27.15 12.70
N GLU A 274 -1.58 -27.28 11.52
CA GLU A 274 -0.28 -27.89 11.27
C GLU A 274 0.52 -26.94 10.35
N ILE A 275 1.68 -26.49 10.81
CA ILE A 275 2.54 -25.58 10.05
C ILE A 275 3.49 -26.41 9.17
N VAL A 276 3.34 -26.30 7.86
CA VAL A 276 4.22 -26.94 6.86
C VAL A 276 5.16 -25.89 6.30
N TRP A 277 6.45 -26.07 6.54
CA TRP A 277 7.46 -25.04 6.31
C TRP A 277 8.04 -25.04 4.90
N ASP A 278 8.16 -26.21 4.29
CA ASP A 278 8.85 -26.41 3.02
C ASP A 278 8.29 -27.65 2.30
N GLY A 279 8.68 -27.82 1.03
CA GLY A 279 8.28 -28.95 0.20
C GLY A 279 7.19 -28.64 -0.84
N PRO A 280 6.71 -29.69 -1.56
CA PRO A 280 5.81 -29.51 -2.71
C PRO A 280 4.49 -28.81 -2.37
N LEU A 281 3.99 -29.01 -1.15
CA LEU A 281 2.77 -28.37 -0.69
C LEU A 281 2.92 -26.84 -0.60
N VAL A 282 4.06 -26.35 -0.11
CA VAL A 282 4.34 -24.91 -0.04
C VAL A 282 4.53 -24.34 -1.43
N ALA A 283 5.28 -25.04 -2.29
CA ALA A 283 5.50 -24.66 -3.69
C ALA A 283 4.20 -24.59 -4.51
N SER A 284 3.14 -25.29 -4.09
CA SER A 284 1.82 -25.23 -4.76
C SER A 284 1.06 -23.92 -4.54
N PHE A 285 1.50 -23.05 -3.63
CA PHE A 285 0.94 -21.72 -3.42
C PHE A 285 1.96 -20.65 -3.78
N ASP A 286 1.68 -19.91 -4.87
CA ASP A 286 2.59 -18.85 -5.31
C ASP A 286 2.76 -17.76 -4.23
N GLY A 287 4.01 -17.40 -3.97
CA GLY A 287 4.38 -16.42 -2.94
C GLY A 287 4.24 -16.87 -1.48
N ALA A 288 3.82 -18.11 -1.20
CA ALA A 288 3.73 -18.63 0.16
C ALA A 288 5.13 -18.86 0.77
N GLN A 289 5.35 -18.40 2.00
CA GLN A 289 6.61 -18.67 2.74
C GLN A 289 6.56 -19.99 3.50
N ARG A 290 5.34 -20.48 3.73
CA ARG A 290 4.94 -21.70 4.42
C ARG A 290 3.43 -21.81 4.24
N VAL A 291 2.85 -22.96 4.59
CA VAL A 291 1.40 -23.15 4.57
C VAL A 291 0.93 -23.67 5.92
N VAL A 292 -0.33 -23.42 6.23
CA VAL A 292 -0.98 -23.97 7.42
C VAL A 292 -2.11 -24.86 6.95
N ARG A 293 -2.03 -26.14 7.32
CA ARG A 293 -3.14 -27.10 7.17
C ARG A 293 -4.01 -27.04 8.41
N PHE A 294 -5.31 -26.95 8.23
CA PHE A 294 -6.29 -26.92 9.29
C PHE A 294 -7.16 -28.17 9.19
N HIS A 295 -7.08 -29.00 10.23
CA HIS A 295 -7.88 -30.19 10.42
C HIS A 295 -9.16 -29.81 11.16
N VAL A 296 -10.27 -29.72 10.42
CA VAL A 296 -11.60 -29.31 10.88
C VAL A 296 -12.09 -30.26 11.97
N ARG A 297 -12.67 -29.66 13.01
CA ARG A 297 -13.31 -30.36 14.13
C ARG A 297 -14.77 -30.00 14.26
N GLU A 298 -15.09 -28.75 13.98
CA GLU A 298 -16.44 -28.24 14.05
C GLU A 298 -16.60 -27.09 13.08
N VAL A 299 -17.77 -27.02 12.46
CA VAL A 299 -18.19 -26.00 11.52
C VAL A 299 -19.53 -25.46 12.02
N ARG A 300 -19.64 -24.14 12.14
CA ARG A 300 -20.88 -23.44 12.48
C ARG A 300 -21.23 -22.46 11.38
N ARG A 301 -22.40 -22.59 10.79
CA ARG A 301 -22.93 -21.63 9.82
C ARG A 301 -24.04 -20.79 10.45
N MET A 302 -23.83 -19.48 10.46
CA MET A 302 -24.80 -18.49 10.92
C MET A 302 -25.30 -17.72 9.70
N ARG A 303 -26.58 -17.87 9.36
CA ARG A 303 -27.15 -17.35 8.12
C ARG A 303 -27.66 -15.92 8.27
N ALA A 304 -27.30 -15.05 7.34
CA ALA A 304 -27.72 -13.65 7.27
C ALA A 304 -27.61 -12.88 8.61
N VAL A 305 -26.59 -13.19 9.41
CA VAL A 305 -26.41 -12.58 10.75
C VAL A 305 -25.69 -11.24 10.70
N LEU A 306 -24.92 -10.96 9.64
CA LEU A 306 -24.24 -9.68 9.48
C LEU A 306 -25.21 -8.58 8.99
N PRO A 307 -25.29 -7.43 9.67
CA PRO A 307 -26.18 -6.33 9.28
C PRO A 307 -25.58 -5.44 8.18
N PHE A 308 -24.88 -6.05 7.21
CA PHE A 308 -24.16 -5.33 6.17
C PHE A 308 -24.47 -5.87 4.77
N ARG A 309 -24.58 -4.94 3.82
CA ARG A 309 -24.29 -5.20 2.41
C ARG A 309 -22.94 -4.60 2.08
N TRP A 310 -22.23 -5.22 1.16
CA TRP A 310 -20.88 -4.82 0.80
C TRP A 310 -20.83 -4.36 -0.65
N SER A 311 -19.98 -3.38 -0.94
CA SER A 311 -19.63 -3.06 -2.32
C SER A 311 -18.95 -4.24 -3.02
N ALA A 312 -18.86 -4.18 -4.35
CA ALA A 312 -17.97 -5.04 -5.11
C ALA A 312 -16.54 -4.98 -4.55
N VAL A 313 -15.83 -6.10 -4.69
CA VAL A 313 -14.45 -6.22 -4.21
C VAL A 313 -13.48 -5.45 -5.09
N GLU A 314 -12.66 -4.61 -4.46
CA GLU A 314 -11.49 -3.98 -5.07
C GLU A 314 -10.24 -4.78 -4.71
N ARG A 315 -9.53 -5.32 -5.71
CA ARG A 315 -8.40 -6.20 -5.43
C ARG A 315 -7.27 -5.46 -4.71
N ALA A 316 -6.62 -6.13 -3.76
CA ALA A 316 -5.44 -5.60 -3.10
C ALA A 316 -4.32 -5.39 -4.14
N PRO A 317 -3.47 -4.34 -4.02
CA PRO A 317 -2.45 -4.03 -5.02
C PRO A 317 -1.52 -5.21 -5.35
N GLN A 318 -1.26 -6.07 -4.36
CA GLN A 318 -0.41 -7.26 -4.53
C GLN A 318 -0.98 -8.29 -5.51
N PHE A 319 -2.30 -8.26 -5.76
CA PHE A 319 -3.00 -9.20 -6.63
C PHE A 319 -3.50 -8.55 -7.93
N ALA A 320 -3.28 -7.24 -8.11
CA ALA A 320 -3.79 -6.49 -9.26
C ALA A 320 -3.22 -6.98 -10.61
N ALA A 321 -1.93 -7.35 -10.65
CA ALA A 321 -1.28 -7.88 -11.85
C ALA A 321 -1.80 -9.28 -12.25
N MET A 322 -2.16 -10.12 -11.28
CA MET A 322 -2.70 -11.47 -11.54
C MET A 322 -4.12 -11.43 -12.12
N ALA A 323 -4.92 -10.42 -11.79
CA ALA A 323 -6.25 -10.23 -12.36
C ALA A 323 -6.21 -9.79 -13.83
N ALA A 324 -5.21 -9.01 -14.24
CA ALA A 324 -5.04 -8.55 -15.62
C ALA A 324 -4.67 -9.70 -16.59
N GLY A 325 -3.97 -10.75 -16.11
CA GLY A 325 -3.64 -11.93 -16.90
C GLY A 325 -4.82 -12.88 -17.15
N ALA A 326 -5.78 -12.95 -16.22
CA ALA A 326 -6.95 -13.83 -16.35
C ALA A 326 -8.01 -13.29 -17.34
N GLY A 327 -8.03 -11.98 -17.60
CA GLY A 327 -8.95 -11.35 -18.56
C GLY A 327 -8.54 -11.46 -20.02
N ALA A 328 -7.28 -11.80 -20.32
CA ALA A 328 -6.77 -11.90 -21.69
C ALA A 328 -6.96 -13.31 -22.32
N GLY A 329 -7.43 -14.29 -21.56
CA GLY A 329 -7.65 -15.67 -22.02
C GLY A 329 -9.07 -16.00 -22.49
N ALA A 330 -10.04 -15.08 -22.37
CA ALA A 330 -11.47 -15.34 -22.62
C ALA A 330 -12.01 -14.72 -23.91
N ALA A 331 -11.16 -14.18 -24.80
CA ALA A 331 -11.59 -13.65 -26.08
C ALA A 331 -10.59 -14.04 -27.19
N GLY A 332 -10.96 -15.04 -27.99
CA GLY A 332 -10.28 -15.36 -29.26
C GLY A 332 -9.68 -16.75 -29.31
N GLY A 333 -10.50 -17.74 -29.70
CA GLY A 333 -10.04 -19.10 -29.93
C GLY A 333 -11.12 -19.98 -30.55
N LEU A 334 -11.62 -19.61 -31.73
CA LEU A 334 -12.28 -20.55 -32.63
C LEU A 334 -11.23 -21.57 -33.10
N VAL A 335 -11.22 -22.75 -32.48
CA VAL A 335 -10.50 -23.92 -33.02
C VAL A 335 -11.55 -24.97 -33.39
N GLN A 336 -11.49 -25.35 -34.67
CA GLN A 336 -12.37 -26.30 -35.33
C GLN A 336 -12.43 -27.65 -34.59
N THR A 337 -13.65 -28.14 -34.39
CA THR A 337 -13.94 -29.50 -33.97
C THR A 337 -13.64 -30.48 -35.11
N SER A 338 -12.58 -31.28 -34.97
CA SER A 338 -12.46 -32.54 -35.70
C SER A 338 -13.03 -33.67 -34.85
N THR A 339 -14.12 -34.25 -35.33
CA THR A 339 -14.80 -35.43 -34.81
C THR A 339 -13.87 -36.66 -34.76
N ALA A 340 -13.69 -37.23 -33.57
CA ALA A 340 -13.36 -38.65 -33.42
C ALA A 340 -14.08 -39.19 -32.18
N SER A 341 -15.13 -39.96 -32.46
CA SER A 341 -15.93 -40.73 -31.52
C SER A 341 -15.09 -41.78 -30.81
N VAL A 342 -15.05 -41.74 -29.47
CA VAL A 342 -14.79 -42.94 -28.66
C VAL A 342 -15.80 -42.99 -27.53
N THR A 343 -16.55 -44.09 -27.57
CA THR A 343 -17.66 -44.52 -26.74
C THR A 343 -17.21 -44.80 -25.30
N ALA A 344 -18.00 -44.32 -24.33
CA ALA A 344 -17.92 -44.74 -22.93
C ALA A 344 -18.53 -46.14 -22.75
N PRO A 345 -18.01 -46.98 -21.84
CA PRO A 345 -18.81 -48.02 -21.22
C PRO A 345 -19.44 -47.51 -19.92
N ALA A 346 -20.77 -47.60 -19.87
CA ALA A 346 -21.59 -47.41 -18.68
C ALA A 346 -21.45 -48.61 -17.70
N PRO A 347 -21.83 -48.45 -16.42
CA PRO A 347 -21.50 -49.36 -15.33
C PRO A 347 -22.52 -50.50 -15.16
N ALA A 348 -22.10 -51.57 -14.50
CA ALA A 348 -22.98 -52.66 -14.04
C ALA A 348 -22.99 -52.73 -12.49
N PRO A 349 -24.07 -53.25 -11.87
CA PRO A 349 -24.61 -52.74 -10.61
C PRO A 349 -24.36 -53.61 -9.37
N ALA A 350 -24.43 -52.92 -8.22
CA ALA A 350 -24.91 -53.30 -6.88
C ALA A 350 -24.82 -54.76 -6.39
N SER A 351 -24.27 -54.91 -5.17
CA SER A 351 -24.81 -55.84 -4.18
C SER A 351 -24.68 -55.26 -2.77
N ALA A 352 -25.84 -55.18 -2.10
CA ALA A 352 -26.04 -54.71 -0.75
C ALA A 352 -25.51 -55.70 0.31
N SER A 353 -25.16 -55.17 1.48
CA SER A 353 -25.41 -55.87 2.75
C SER A 353 -25.66 -54.83 3.83
N ALA A 354 -26.92 -54.79 4.28
CA ALA A 354 -27.38 -54.05 5.43
C ALA A 354 -26.92 -54.71 6.73
N SER A 355 -26.67 -53.90 7.75
CA SER A 355 -26.91 -54.28 9.14
C SER A 355 -27.39 -53.05 9.89
N ALA A 356 -28.71 -53.03 10.12
CA ALA A 356 -29.38 -52.10 11.00
C ALA A 356 -29.18 -52.53 12.45
N SER A 357 -29.00 -51.56 13.34
CA SER A 357 -29.38 -51.68 14.75
C SER A 357 -29.98 -50.36 15.19
N ALA A 358 -31.31 -50.35 15.24
CA ALA A 358 -32.10 -49.32 15.85
C ALA A 358 -32.19 -49.58 17.36
N SER A 359 -32.14 -48.52 18.15
CA SER A 359 -32.73 -48.49 19.49
C SER A 359 -33.32 -47.11 19.71
N ALA A 360 -34.64 -47.07 19.73
CA ALA A 360 -35.44 -45.93 20.13
C ALA A 360 -35.58 -45.91 21.66
N SER A 361 -35.62 -44.71 22.24
CA SER A 361 -36.39 -44.47 23.47
C SER A 361 -36.83 -43.00 23.49
N ALA A 362 -38.13 -42.83 23.62
CA ALA A 362 -38.84 -41.57 23.70
C ALA A 362 -38.87 -41.00 25.13
N SER A 363 -39.42 -39.79 25.20
CA SER A 363 -40.10 -39.13 26.33
C SER A 363 -39.25 -38.74 27.54
N GLU A 364 -39.22 -37.44 27.86
CA GLU A 364 -40.17 -36.88 28.83
C GLU A 364 -40.15 -35.34 28.83
N SER A 365 -41.36 -34.79 28.80
CA SER A 365 -41.71 -33.40 29.01
C SER A 365 -41.78 -33.10 30.51
N LEU A 366 -41.22 -31.96 30.96
CA LEU A 366 -41.66 -31.32 32.20
C LEU A 366 -41.82 -29.81 31.98
N SER A 367 -43.08 -29.41 32.01
CA SER A 367 -43.58 -28.05 32.17
C SER A 367 -43.46 -27.59 33.63
N ALA A 368 -43.07 -26.32 33.83
CA ALA A 368 -43.40 -25.58 35.05
C ALA A 368 -43.47 -24.06 34.79
N SER A 369 -44.69 -23.61 34.54
CA SER A 369 -45.41 -22.50 35.20
C SER A 369 -44.63 -21.28 35.72
N ALA A 370 -44.93 -20.14 35.06
CA ALA A 370 -45.48 -18.89 35.61
C ALA A 370 -44.92 -18.26 36.90
N SER A 371 -44.57 -16.98 36.82
CA SER A 371 -45.10 -15.93 37.71
C SER A 371 -44.93 -14.56 37.06
N ALA A 372 -46.05 -13.84 36.97
CA ALA A 372 -46.10 -12.43 36.63
C ALA A 372 -45.76 -11.55 37.83
N SER A 373 -45.18 -10.38 37.61
CA SER A 373 -45.51 -9.19 38.41
C SER A 373 -45.33 -7.94 37.56
N ALA A 374 -46.44 -7.25 37.35
CA ALA A 374 -46.48 -5.91 36.81
C ALA A 374 -46.29 -4.90 37.94
N SER A 375 -45.65 -3.77 37.64
CA SER A 375 -45.96 -2.49 38.27
C SER A 375 -45.68 -1.37 37.28
N ALA A 376 -46.76 -0.75 36.84
CA ALA A 376 -46.78 0.49 36.09
C ALA A 376 -46.54 1.68 37.04
N SER A 377 -45.98 2.76 36.51
CA SER A 377 -46.25 4.13 36.96
C SER A 377 -46.01 5.08 35.79
N ALA A 378 -47.10 5.69 35.34
CA ALA A 378 -47.15 6.67 34.27
C ALA A 378 -47.23 8.09 34.85
N SER A 379 -46.68 9.08 34.12
CA SER A 379 -47.24 10.45 33.91
C SER A 379 -46.33 11.14 32.86
N ALA A 380 -46.79 11.36 31.61
CA ALA A 380 -47.60 12.48 31.12
C ALA A 380 -46.94 13.85 31.37
N SER A 381 -46.64 14.71 30.39
CA SER A 381 -47.58 15.37 29.45
C SER A 381 -46.79 16.05 28.30
N ALA A 382 -47.18 15.87 27.03
CA ALA A 382 -47.87 16.85 26.15
C ALA A 382 -47.15 18.22 26.00
N SER A 383 -46.86 18.73 24.79
CA SER A 383 -47.90 19.20 23.84
C SER A 383 -47.34 19.44 22.44
N ALA A 384 -48.18 19.18 21.45
CA ALA A 384 -48.02 19.40 20.03
C ALA A 384 -48.15 20.89 19.63
N SER A 385 -47.74 21.22 18.40
CA SER A 385 -48.52 22.04 17.45
C SER A 385 -47.88 22.01 16.06
N ALA A 386 -48.66 21.54 15.09
CA ALA A 386 -48.41 21.66 13.66
C ALA A 386 -48.94 23.01 13.14
N SER A 387 -48.41 23.51 12.02
CA SER A 387 -49.22 24.14 10.97
C SER A 387 -48.43 24.26 9.67
N ALA A 388 -49.09 23.84 8.59
CA ALA A 388 -48.71 24.05 7.20
C ALA A 388 -49.27 25.38 6.69
N SER A 389 -48.61 25.98 5.69
CA SER A 389 -49.32 26.71 4.64
C SER A 389 -48.44 26.91 3.41
N ALA A 390 -48.98 26.49 2.28
CA ALA A 390 -48.51 26.78 0.94
C ALA A 390 -49.03 28.14 0.46
N SER A 391 -48.33 28.77 -0.48
CA SER A 391 -48.89 29.76 -1.40
C SER A 391 -48.10 29.74 -2.71
N ALA A 392 -48.84 29.55 -3.79
CA ALA A 392 -48.37 29.51 -5.16
C ALA A 392 -48.22 30.93 -5.74
N SER A 393 -47.38 31.06 -6.78
CA SER A 393 -47.66 31.91 -7.93
C SER A 393 -46.90 31.38 -9.14
N ALA A 394 -47.66 31.10 -10.19
CA ALA A 394 -47.22 30.63 -11.48
C ALA A 394 -47.00 31.82 -12.44
N SER A 395 -46.12 31.63 -13.42
CA SER A 395 -46.37 32.03 -14.81
C SER A 395 -45.48 31.21 -15.75
N ALA A 396 -46.13 30.49 -16.64
CA ALA A 396 -45.63 29.77 -17.82
C ALA A 396 -45.15 30.78 -18.89
N LEU A 397 -44.46 30.51 -20.00
CA LEU A 397 -44.45 29.48 -21.06
C LEU A 397 -43.04 29.59 -21.71
N ALA A 398 -42.45 28.69 -22.51
CA ALA A 398 -42.98 27.73 -23.46
C ALA A 398 -41.95 26.62 -23.77
N SER A 399 -42.47 25.43 -24.01
CA SER A 399 -41.91 24.27 -24.72
C SER A 399 -41.47 24.67 -26.16
N ALA A 400 -40.62 23.96 -26.91
CA ALA A 400 -40.60 22.52 -27.18
C ALA A 400 -39.25 22.17 -27.90
N SER A 401 -38.60 21.02 -27.60
CA SER A 401 -38.60 19.75 -28.38
C SER A 401 -38.09 19.90 -29.83
N ALA A 402 -37.26 19.04 -30.44
CA ALA A 402 -36.66 17.76 -30.12
C ALA A 402 -35.59 17.46 -31.20
N SER A 403 -34.64 16.58 -30.91
CA SER A 403 -33.92 15.79 -31.93
C SER A 403 -34.90 14.81 -32.62
N PRO A 404 -34.60 14.23 -33.80
CA PRO A 404 -33.73 13.04 -33.84
C PRO A 404 -32.94 12.85 -35.16
N TRP A 405 -32.14 11.78 -35.17
CA TRP A 405 -31.17 11.33 -36.17
C TRP A 405 -31.78 10.99 -37.55
N PRO A 406 -30.91 10.73 -38.56
CA PRO A 406 -31.14 9.53 -39.37
C PRO A 406 -29.87 8.68 -39.65
N SER A 407 -30.15 7.43 -39.98
CA SER A 407 -29.27 6.32 -40.35
C SER A 407 -29.15 6.10 -41.87
N GLY A 408 -27.97 5.65 -42.36
CA GLY A 408 -27.85 4.63 -43.43
C GLY A 408 -27.15 4.98 -44.77
N SER A 409 -25.90 4.46 -44.94
CA SER A 409 -25.22 3.85 -46.15
C SER A 409 -25.21 4.54 -47.54
N PRO A 410 -24.29 4.22 -48.52
CA PRO A 410 -23.47 3.00 -48.70
C PRO A 410 -21.98 3.19 -49.10
N TRP A 411 -21.28 2.06 -49.26
CA TRP A 411 -19.85 1.91 -49.64
C TRP A 411 -19.52 2.44 -51.05
N PRO A 412 -18.22 2.66 -51.34
CA PRO A 412 -17.61 1.80 -52.36
C PRO A 412 -16.23 1.23 -51.99
N SER A 413 -15.94 0.15 -52.70
CA SER A 413 -14.78 -0.74 -52.73
C SER A 413 -13.46 -0.14 -53.26
N GLY A 414 -12.35 -0.64 -52.70
CA GLY A 414 -11.19 -1.10 -53.48
C GLY A 414 -9.99 -0.15 -53.64
N SER A 415 -8.88 -0.43 -52.94
CA SER A 415 -7.66 -0.99 -53.55
C SER A 415 -6.56 -1.18 -52.50
N ALA A 416 -5.88 -2.31 -52.59
CA ALA A 416 -4.75 -2.68 -51.75
C ALA A 416 -3.47 -1.99 -52.22
N SER A 417 -2.67 -1.50 -51.29
CA SER A 417 -1.22 -1.40 -51.48
C SER A 417 -0.51 -1.87 -50.21
N ALA A 418 0.17 -3.00 -50.33
CA ALA A 418 1.12 -3.47 -49.35
C ALA A 418 2.30 -2.48 -49.32
N SER A 419 2.58 -1.91 -48.15
CA SER A 419 3.81 -1.16 -47.90
C SER A 419 4.51 -1.80 -46.70
N THR A 420 5.57 -2.54 -47.02
CA THR A 420 6.59 -3.02 -46.10
C THR A 420 7.00 -1.92 -45.11
N SER A 421 6.63 -2.08 -43.84
CA SER A 421 7.19 -1.27 -42.75
C SER A 421 8.61 -1.76 -42.50
N ALA A 422 9.57 -1.12 -43.19
CA ALA A 422 10.97 -1.20 -42.81
C ALA A 422 11.11 -0.57 -41.42
N LEU A 423 11.64 -1.36 -40.48
CA LEU A 423 12.03 -0.89 -39.16
C LEU A 423 12.97 0.31 -39.32
N ALA A 424 12.48 1.51 -38.96
CA ALA A 424 13.33 2.68 -38.88
C ALA A 424 14.33 2.49 -37.72
N PRO A 425 15.64 2.73 -37.93
CA PRO A 425 16.62 2.66 -36.86
C PRO A 425 16.32 3.77 -35.83
N ALA A 426 16.33 3.41 -34.55
CA ALA A 426 16.15 4.35 -33.44
C ALA A 426 17.19 5.47 -33.52
N SER A 427 16.75 6.71 -33.77
CA SER A 427 17.61 7.87 -33.91
C SER A 427 18.21 8.28 -32.55
N ALA A 428 19.51 8.57 -32.52
CA ALA A 428 20.20 9.20 -31.39
C ALA A 428 19.46 10.46 -30.89
N PRO A 429 19.59 10.85 -29.60
CA PRO A 429 18.87 12.00 -29.07
C PRO A 429 19.36 13.29 -29.76
N ALA A 430 18.48 13.93 -30.53
CA ALA A 430 18.77 15.18 -31.20
C ALA A 430 19.03 16.28 -30.17
N TRP A 431 20.22 16.89 -30.25
CA TRP A 431 20.58 18.08 -29.48
C TRP A 431 20.01 19.31 -30.18
N ARG A 432 19.27 20.14 -29.45
CA ARG A 432 18.71 21.41 -29.95
C ARG A 432 19.38 22.59 -29.27
N PRO A 433 19.88 23.59 -30.02
CA PRO A 433 20.45 24.79 -29.43
C PRO A 433 19.36 25.68 -28.83
N LEU A 434 19.53 26.03 -27.55
CA LEU A 434 18.67 26.97 -26.83
C LEU A 434 19.49 28.19 -26.37
N ARG A 435 18.93 29.39 -26.55
CA ARG A 435 19.54 30.65 -26.10
C ARG A 435 19.10 30.97 -24.69
N ILE A 436 20.04 31.35 -23.83
CA ILE A 436 19.75 31.92 -22.50
C ILE A 436 19.15 33.31 -22.72
N ALA A 437 17.84 33.44 -22.54
CA ALA A 437 17.13 34.70 -22.67
C ALA A 437 17.32 35.60 -21.45
N LYS A 438 17.33 35.01 -20.25
CA LYS A 438 17.40 35.73 -18.98
C LYS A 438 18.06 34.90 -17.89
N ILE A 439 18.78 35.55 -16.99
CA ILE A 439 19.33 34.97 -15.76
C ILE A 439 18.77 35.75 -14.57
N VAL A 440 18.35 35.06 -13.52
CA VAL A 440 17.79 35.66 -12.29
C VAL A 440 18.49 35.06 -11.07
N ASP A 441 18.98 35.91 -10.16
CA ASP A 441 19.45 35.50 -8.83
C ASP A 441 18.23 35.19 -7.94
N GLU A 442 18.06 33.93 -7.56
CA GLU A 442 16.88 33.47 -6.79
C GLU A 442 17.16 33.43 -5.29
N ALA A 443 18.37 33.02 -4.91
CA ALA A 443 18.82 32.85 -3.54
C ALA A 443 20.35 32.74 -3.51
N ARG A 444 20.94 32.65 -2.30
CA ARG A 444 22.37 32.46 -2.10
C ARG A 444 22.84 31.25 -2.91
N ALA A 445 23.77 31.48 -3.83
CA ALA A 445 24.34 30.47 -4.72
C ALA A 445 23.29 29.71 -5.58
N ILE A 446 22.13 30.30 -5.86
CA ILE A 446 21.08 29.72 -6.72
C ILE A 446 20.61 30.73 -7.76
N ARG A 447 20.66 30.33 -9.04
CA ARG A 447 20.26 31.16 -10.20
C ARG A 447 19.28 30.44 -11.10
N SER A 448 18.28 31.15 -11.61
CA SER A 448 17.40 30.68 -12.67
C SER A 448 17.93 31.10 -14.05
N PHE A 449 17.87 30.20 -15.02
CA PHE A 449 18.22 30.42 -16.41
C PHE A 449 16.99 30.15 -17.27
N HIS A 450 16.55 31.16 -18.01
CA HIS A 450 15.42 31.06 -18.93
C HIS A 450 15.94 30.83 -20.35
N PHE A 451 15.38 29.84 -21.04
CA PHE A 451 15.80 29.42 -22.36
C PHE A 451 14.71 29.62 -23.38
N GLU A 452 15.12 30.10 -24.55
CA GLU A 452 14.28 30.23 -25.75
C GLU A 452 14.94 29.48 -26.91
N PRO A 453 14.15 28.95 -27.85
CA PRO A 453 14.68 28.27 -29.02
C PRO A 453 15.36 29.26 -29.96
N VAL A 454 16.57 28.94 -30.45
CA VAL A 454 17.32 29.82 -31.38
C VAL A 454 16.61 29.92 -32.74
N ASP A 455 15.96 28.84 -33.16
CA ASP A 455 15.25 28.72 -34.44
C ASP A 455 13.86 29.41 -34.45
N GLY A 456 13.41 29.97 -33.33
CA GLY A 456 12.09 30.60 -33.18
C GLY A 456 10.91 29.63 -33.22
N GLY A 457 11.14 28.33 -33.38
CA GLY A 457 10.09 27.31 -33.39
C GLY A 457 9.59 26.96 -31.99
N ALA A 458 8.42 26.35 -31.86
CA ALA A 458 7.86 26.00 -30.54
C ALA A 458 8.80 25.09 -29.71
N LEU A 459 8.80 25.29 -28.39
CA LEU A 459 9.44 24.37 -27.47
C LEU A 459 8.56 23.13 -27.26
N PRO A 460 9.14 21.91 -27.22
CA PRO A 460 8.39 20.71 -26.88
C PRO A 460 7.63 20.85 -25.55
N ALA A 461 6.41 20.32 -25.51
CA ALA A 461 5.68 20.19 -24.26
C ALA A 461 6.41 19.22 -23.31
N TYR A 462 6.19 19.41 -22.01
CA TYR A 462 6.74 18.56 -20.95
C TYR A 462 5.74 18.42 -19.82
N GLU A 463 5.95 17.46 -18.94
CA GLU A 463 5.16 17.30 -17.72
C GLU A 463 5.86 17.93 -16.52
N ALA A 464 5.08 18.49 -15.59
CA ALA A 464 5.63 19.15 -14.41
C ALA A 464 6.43 18.15 -13.55
N GLY A 465 7.72 18.43 -13.38
CA GLY A 465 8.69 17.56 -12.70
C GLY A 465 9.75 16.95 -13.63
N GLN A 466 9.55 17.00 -14.96
CA GLN A 466 10.59 16.60 -15.93
C GLN A 466 11.81 17.54 -15.91
N HIS A 467 12.93 17.03 -16.44
CA HIS A 467 14.21 17.73 -16.50
C HIS A 467 14.67 17.98 -17.93
N LEU A 468 15.51 19.00 -18.08
CA LEU A 468 16.22 19.37 -19.30
C LEU A 468 17.68 18.95 -19.19
N THR A 469 18.16 18.17 -20.15
CA THR A 469 19.56 17.73 -20.19
C THR A 469 20.38 18.67 -21.07
N LEU A 470 21.35 19.35 -20.48
CA LEU A 470 22.25 20.29 -21.13
C LEU A 470 23.60 19.64 -21.43
N ARG A 471 24.19 20.04 -22.56
CA ARG A 471 25.58 19.76 -22.92
C ARG A 471 26.38 21.06 -22.85
N VAL A 472 27.42 21.06 -22.01
CA VAL A 472 28.22 22.24 -21.71
C VAL A 472 29.69 21.96 -22.00
N ALA A 473 30.30 22.75 -22.88
CA ALA A 473 31.74 22.73 -23.11
C ALA A 473 32.45 23.50 -22.00
N LEU A 474 33.17 22.79 -21.12
CA LEU A 474 33.95 23.41 -20.05
C LEU A 474 35.34 23.79 -20.57
N PRO A 475 35.86 24.98 -20.25
CA PRO A 475 37.24 25.35 -20.59
C PRO A 475 38.25 24.32 -20.04
N GLY A 476 39.18 23.88 -20.88
CA GLY A 476 40.21 22.89 -20.50
C GLY A 476 39.73 21.43 -20.45
N SER A 477 38.59 21.10 -21.08
CA SER A 477 38.08 19.73 -21.22
C SER A 477 37.92 19.38 -22.70
N ASP A 478 38.49 18.26 -23.14
CA ASP A 478 38.39 17.79 -24.54
C ASP A 478 36.99 17.28 -24.90
N ALA A 479 36.20 16.91 -23.89
CA ALA A 479 34.83 16.43 -24.07
C ALA A 479 33.81 17.35 -23.35
N PRO A 480 32.63 17.59 -23.95
CA PRO A 480 31.58 18.36 -23.31
C PRO A 480 30.96 17.58 -22.15
N THR A 481 30.62 18.29 -21.08
CA THR A 481 30.01 17.72 -19.88
C THR A 481 28.49 17.80 -19.97
N ILE A 482 27.79 16.71 -19.67
CA ILE A 482 26.32 16.62 -19.74
C ILE A 482 25.73 16.65 -18.33
N ARG A 483 24.72 17.50 -18.11
CA ARG A 483 23.99 17.60 -16.82
C ARG A 483 22.51 17.84 -17.04
N SER A 484 21.70 17.23 -16.19
CA SER A 484 20.25 17.39 -16.19
C SER A 484 19.82 18.33 -15.06
N TYR A 485 18.88 19.21 -15.37
CA TYR A 485 18.28 20.14 -14.40
C TYR A 485 16.78 20.13 -14.56
N THR A 486 16.04 19.98 -13.45
CA THR A 486 14.58 20.02 -13.47
C THR A 486 14.07 21.32 -14.08
N LEU A 487 13.05 21.23 -14.92
CA LEU A 487 12.32 22.39 -15.41
C LEU A 487 11.49 22.96 -14.26
N SER A 488 11.85 24.16 -13.80
CA SER A 488 11.33 24.77 -12.58
C SER A 488 10.13 25.69 -12.81
N ASP A 489 9.50 25.65 -13.97
CA ASP A 489 8.27 26.39 -14.32
C ASP A 489 7.17 25.45 -14.82
N ALA A 490 5.94 25.97 -14.92
CA ALA A 490 4.79 25.23 -15.42
C ALA A 490 4.95 24.85 -16.90
N PRO A 491 4.53 23.64 -17.29
CA PRO A 491 4.36 23.26 -18.67
C PRO A 491 3.51 24.23 -19.50
N GLY A 492 3.78 24.30 -20.81
CA GLY A 492 2.97 25.04 -21.77
C GLY A 492 3.37 26.50 -21.99
N GLY A 493 4.47 26.95 -21.37
CA GLY A 493 5.06 28.27 -21.64
C GLY A 493 5.84 28.34 -22.96
N THR A 494 6.16 29.56 -23.38
CA THR A 494 7.01 29.84 -24.57
C THR A 494 8.51 29.72 -24.29
N HIS A 495 8.90 29.46 -23.04
CA HIS A 495 10.28 29.36 -22.60
C HIS A 495 10.44 28.20 -21.61
N TYR A 496 11.66 27.72 -21.45
CA TYR A 496 12.03 26.82 -20.36
C TYR A 496 12.72 27.59 -19.25
N ARG A 497 12.51 27.21 -17.99
CA ARG A 497 13.27 27.70 -16.82
C ARG A 497 13.93 26.51 -16.15
N ILE A 498 15.24 26.59 -15.93
CA ILE A 498 15.93 25.73 -14.96
C ILE A 498 16.46 26.60 -13.84
N THR A 499 16.62 26.03 -12.65
CA THR A 499 17.16 26.75 -11.50
C THR A 499 18.27 25.93 -10.87
N VAL A 500 19.47 26.52 -10.82
CA VAL A 500 20.72 25.82 -10.60
C VAL A 500 21.39 26.34 -9.36
N LYS A 501 21.65 25.44 -8.41
CA LYS A 501 22.53 25.68 -7.26
C LYS A 501 23.99 25.52 -7.69
N ARG A 502 24.88 26.39 -7.22
CA ARG A 502 26.33 26.34 -7.48
C ARG A 502 26.98 25.19 -6.70
N GLU A 503 26.98 24.00 -7.28
CA GLU A 503 27.49 22.77 -6.65
C GLU A 503 28.07 21.80 -7.70
N GLY A 504 29.35 21.96 -8.02
CA GLY A 504 30.07 21.19 -9.04
C GLY A 504 30.55 22.00 -10.23
N ARG A 505 31.22 21.34 -11.19
CA ARG A 505 31.94 21.99 -12.30
C ARG A 505 31.01 22.74 -13.27
N VAL A 506 29.94 22.08 -13.74
CA VAL A 506 29.00 22.69 -14.70
C VAL A 506 28.18 23.79 -14.07
N SER A 507 27.69 23.60 -12.85
CA SER A 507 26.96 24.64 -12.12
C SER A 507 27.85 25.84 -11.79
N ALA A 508 29.13 25.63 -11.45
CA ALA A 508 30.07 26.75 -11.27
C ALA A 508 30.27 27.50 -12.59
N TRP A 509 30.42 26.80 -13.70
CA TRP A 509 30.50 27.43 -15.02
C TRP A 509 29.21 28.22 -15.37
N LEU A 510 28.03 27.66 -15.11
CA LEU A 510 26.76 28.36 -15.32
C LEU A 510 26.66 29.63 -14.47
N HIS A 511 27.16 29.61 -13.24
CA HIS A 511 27.15 30.79 -12.37
C HIS A 511 28.19 31.84 -12.77
N ASP A 512 29.39 31.42 -13.15
CA ASP A 512 30.54 32.31 -13.30
C ASP A 512 30.71 32.81 -14.75
N ARG A 513 30.21 32.06 -15.75
CA ARG A 513 30.51 32.28 -17.17
C ARG A 513 29.28 32.42 -18.06
N ALA A 514 28.15 31.79 -17.74
CA ALA A 514 26.97 31.89 -18.59
C ALA A 514 26.37 33.29 -18.55
N GLN A 515 25.97 33.80 -19.72
CA GLN A 515 25.40 35.13 -19.90
C GLN A 515 24.15 35.06 -20.76
N ALA A 516 23.24 36.02 -20.60
CA ALA A 516 22.13 36.19 -21.53
C ALA A 516 22.68 36.37 -22.97
N GLY A 517 22.02 35.74 -23.94
CA GLY A 517 22.46 35.67 -25.33
C GLY A 517 23.30 34.43 -25.67
N MET A 518 23.92 33.75 -24.68
CA MET A 518 24.67 32.51 -24.96
C MET A 518 23.75 31.35 -25.35
N THR A 519 24.27 30.47 -26.21
CA THR A 519 23.56 29.26 -26.65
C THR A 519 24.15 28.03 -25.97
N LEU A 520 23.28 27.15 -25.48
CA LEU A 520 23.62 25.83 -24.96
C LEU A 520 22.79 24.76 -25.67
N ASP A 521 23.41 23.61 -25.93
CA ASP A 521 22.71 22.47 -26.48
C ASP A 521 21.91 21.76 -25.39
N ALA A 522 20.64 21.49 -25.69
CA ALA A 522 19.74 20.76 -24.81
C ALA A 522 19.10 19.58 -25.54
N GLN A 523 18.83 18.50 -24.82
CA GLN A 523 17.90 17.46 -25.27
C GLN A 523 16.47 17.89 -24.97
N MET A 524 15.50 17.18 -25.56
CA MET A 524 14.09 17.33 -25.20
C MET A 524 13.88 17.02 -23.71
N PRO A 525 12.88 17.66 -23.06
CA PRO A 525 12.51 17.34 -21.68
C PRO A 525 12.16 15.86 -21.50
N ARG A 526 12.60 15.26 -20.37
CA ARG A 526 12.38 13.85 -20.03
C ARG A 526 12.30 13.65 -18.51
N GLY A 527 11.97 12.44 -18.09
CA GLY A 527 11.91 12.03 -16.68
C GLY A 527 10.54 11.50 -16.30
N HIS A 528 10.52 10.64 -15.27
CA HIS A 528 9.34 9.94 -14.78
C HIS A 528 8.76 10.52 -13.49
N PHE A 529 9.44 11.49 -12.87
CA PHE A 529 8.94 12.15 -11.67
C PHE A 529 7.97 13.27 -12.06
N THR A 530 6.73 12.91 -12.41
CA THR A 530 5.74 13.85 -12.92
C THR A 530 4.54 14.01 -11.97
N PHE A 531 3.89 15.17 -12.06
CA PHE A 531 2.69 15.46 -11.26
C PHE A 531 1.47 14.71 -11.79
N ASP A 532 0.89 13.86 -10.95
CA ASP A 532 -0.32 13.11 -11.29
C ASP A 532 -1.57 14.00 -11.21
N LEU A 533 -2.02 14.51 -12.36
CA LEU A 533 -3.23 15.32 -12.49
C LEU A 533 -4.53 14.50 -12.40
N ALA A 534 -4.46 13.19 -12.54
CA ALA A 534 -5.64 12.34 -12.47
C ALA A 534 -6.09 12.09 -11.03
N SER A 535 -5.17 12.16 -10.07
CA SER A 535 -5.49 11.97 -8.66
C SER A 535 -6.28 13.16 -8.07
N PRO A 536 -7.45 12.92 -7.46
CA PRO A 536 -8.24 13.96 -6.80
C PRO A 536 -7.71 14.30 -5.39
N ARG A 537 -6.74 13.54 -4.87
CA ARG A 537 -6.23 13.67 -3.49
C ARG A 537 -5.40 14.94 -3.32
N PRO A 538 -5.46 15.63 -2.17
CA PRO A 538 -4.54 16.73 -1.87
C PRO A 538 -3.07 16.33 -2.07
N ALA A 539 -2.27 17.20 -2.71
CA ALA A 539 -0.84 16.97 -2.91
C ALA A 539 -0.04 17.56 -1.76
N VAL A 540 0.93 16.80 -1.25
CA VAL A 540 1.94 17.28 -0.29
C VAL A 540 3.29 17.31 -1.00
N LEU A 541 3.73 18.52 -1.33
CA LEU A 541 4.99 18.79 -2.02
C LEU A 541 6.06 19.10 -0.98
N VAL A 542 6.92 18.13 -0.68
CA VAL A 542 7.94 18.24 0.37
C VAL A 542 9.33 18.32 -0.25
N SER A 543 10.05 19.41 0.01
CA SER A 543 11.38 19.59 -0.57
C SER A 543 12.40 20.17 0.40
N ALA A 544 13.68 20.00 0.08
CA ALA A 544 14.78 20.63 0.79
C ALA A 544 15.86 21.15 -0.17
N GLY A 545 16.30 22.39 0.04
CA GLY A 545 17.29 23.06 -0.82
C GLY A 545 16.88 23.13 -2.29
N ILE A 546 17.75 22.73 -3.22
CA ILE A 546 17.45 22.84 -4.66
C ILE A 546 16.37 21.86 -5.14
N GLY A 547 15.98 20.87 -4.32
CA GLY A 547 14.86 19.96 -4.59
C GLY A 547 13.48 20.65 -4.66
N ILE A 548 13.42 21.96 -4.39
CA ILE A 548 12.23 22.79 -4.60
C ILE A 548 11.85 22.95 -6.08
N THR A 549 12.80 22.75 -7.00
CA THR A 549 12.60 22.97 -8.44
C THR A 549 11.46 22.15 -9.06
N PRO A 550 11.38 20.81 -8.89
CA PRO A 550 10.20 20.06 -9.33
C PRO A 550 8.93 20.53 -8.62
N MET A 551 9.00 20.79 -7.31
CA MET A 551 7.82 21.20 -6.53
C MET A 551 7.20 22.49 -7.04
N THR A 552 8.01 23.48 -7.43
CA THR A 552 7.52 24.73 -8.02
C THR A 552 6.79 24.48 -9.34
N ALA A 553 7.34 23.64 -10.23
CA ALA A 553 6.67 23.28 -11.48
C ALA A 553 5.35 22.53 -11.23
N MET A 554 5.35 21.57 -10.31
CA MET A 554 4.17 20.80 -9.90
C MET A 554 3.08 21.70 -9.30
N LEU A 555 3.45 22.62 -8.40
CA LEU A 555 2.54 23.60 -7.82
C LEU A 555 1.89 24.45 -8.91
N ARG A 556 2.69 25.07 -9.78
CA ARG A 556 2.15 25.94 -10.83
C ARG A 556 1.24 25.18 -11.79
N ARG A 557 1.58 23.93 -12.11
CA ARG A 557 0.72 23.06 -12.92
C ARG A 557 -0.58 22.69 -12.21
N ALA A 558 -0.53 22.40 -10.91
CA ALA A 558 -1.71 22.08 -10.10
C ALA A 558 -2.70 23.24 -10.04
N LEU A 559 -2.19 24.47 -9.95
CA LEU A 559 -3.03 25.67 -9.85
C LEU A 559 -3.54 26.17 -11.20
N ALA A 560 -2.97 25.73 -12.32
CA ALA A 560 -3.38 26.12 -13.66
C ALA A 560 -4.61 25.35 -14.20
N ASP A 561 -5.09 24.28 -13.54
CA ASP A 561 -6.31 23.56 -13.92
C ASP A 561 -7.53 24.12 -13.16
N ASP A 562 -8.60 24.45 -13.88
CA ASP A 562 -9.84 25.05 -13.37
C ASP A 562 -10.87 24.01 -12.85
N ARG A 563 -10.57 22.70 -12.95
CA ARG A 563 -11.38 21.61 -12.37
C ARG A 563 -11.19 21.52 -10.84
N PRO A 564 -12.15 20.98 -10.05
CA PRO A 564 -12.26 21.32 -8.63
C PRO A 564 -10.97 21.08 -7.83
N SER A 565 -10.49 22.22 -7.35
CA SER A 565 -9.44 22.54 -6.38
C SER A 565 -8.75 21.40 -5.63
N ARG A 566 -7.80 20.71 -6.29
CA ARG A 566 -6.80 19.89 -5.58
C ARG A 566 -6.00 20.80 -4.63
N ARG A 567 -6.23 20.67 -3.33
CA ARG A 567 -5.46 21.37 -2.29
C ARG A 567 -3.98 20.97 -2.38
N VAL A 568 -3.08 21.94 -2.26
CA VAL A 568 -1.63 21.72 -2.28
C VAL A 568 -1.02 22.20 -0.97
N VAL A 569 -0.36 21.30 -0.25
CA VAL A 569 0.44 21.64 0.92
C VAL A 569 1.90 21.65 0.48
N PHE A 570 2.51 22.83 0.47
CA PHE A 570 3.89 23.04 0.04
C PHE A 570 4.78 23.21 1.27
N VAL A 571 5.68 22.27 1.49
CA VAL A 571 6.57 22.22 2.66
C VAL A 571 8.01 22.25 2.20
N HIS A 572 8.75 23.29 2.58
CA HIS A 572 10.12 23.48 2.12
C HIS A 572 11.12 23.73 3.26
N GLY A 573 12.24 23.00 3.21
CA GLY A 573 13.35 23.11 4.15
C GLY A 573 14.56 23.81 3.55
N ALA A 574 15.02 24.89 4.19
CA ALA A 574 16.26 25.59 3.85
C ALA A 574 17.19 25.68 5.09
N ARG A 575 18.40 26.22 4.89
CA ARG A 575 19.28 26.52 6.03
C ARG A 575 18.80 27.78 6.75
N ASP A 576 18.65 28.86 5.99
CA ASP A 576 18.10 30.14 6.41
C ASP A 576 17.27 30.76 5.25
N ALA A 577 16.66 31.91 5.46
CA ALA A 577 15.83 32.57 4.44
C ALA A 577 16.59 33.02 3.18
N ALA A 578 17.89 33.28 3.26
CA ALA A 578 18.71 33.62 2.10
C ALA A 578 18.96 32.41 1.19
N ASP A 579 18.71 31.19 1.68
CA ASP A 579 18.81 29.93 0.93
C ASP A 579 17.46 29.44 0.35
N ARG A 580 16.39 30.25 0.41
CA ARG A 580 15.04 29.92 -0.11
C ARG A 580 14.80 30.50 -1.51
N PRO A 581 15.05 29.77 -2.61
CA PRO A 581 14.71 30.27 -3.95
C PRO A 581 13.20 30.40 -4.10
N PHE A 582 12.74 31.28 -5.00
CA PHE A 582 11.33 31.54 -5.27
C PHE A 582 10.49 32.06 -4.09
N ALA A 583 11.08 32.48 -2.96
CA ALA A 583 10.33 32.86 -1.76
C ALA A 583 9.27 33.94 -2.05
N ALA A 584 9.64 34.99 -2.81
CA ALA A 584 8.71 36.05 -3.20
C ALA A 584 7.65 35.57 -4.22
N GLU A 585 7.98 34.65 -5.12
CA GLU A 585 7.03 34.07 -6.06
C GLU A 585 5.98 33.22 -5.32
N LEU A 586 6.43 32.31 -4.46
CA LEU A 586 5.57 31.41 -3.70
C LEU A 586 4.69 32.16 -2.70
N ALA A 587 5.21 33.22 -2.06
CA ALA A 587 4.41 34.08 -1.19
C ALA A 587 3.26 34.77 -1.95
N ARG A 588 3.50 35.25 -3.18
CA ARG A 588 2.44 35.83 -4.02
C ARG A 588 1.41 34.79 -4.44
N ILE A 589 1.84 33.58 -4.80
CA ILE A 589 0.92 32.50 -5.17
C ILE A 589 0.05 32.12 -3.96
N ALA A 590 0.65 31.95 -2.77
CA ALA A 590 -0.08 31.61 -1.56
C ALA A 590 -1.07 32.70 -1.14
N ALA A 591 -0.75 33.97 -1.38
CA ALA A 591 -1.67 35.09 -1.13
C ALA A 591 -2.83 35.14 -2.16
N ALA A 592 -2.63 34.63 -3.37
CA ALA A 592 -3.60 34.69 -4.46
C ALA A 592 -4.52 33.46 -4.54
N ASP A 593 -4.07 32.29 -4.07
CA ASP A 593 -4.80 31.03 -4.22
C ASP A 593 -4.94 30.29 -2.88
N ALA A 594 -6.17 30.25 -2.36
CA ALA A 594 -6.50 29.61 -1.09
C ALA A 594 -6.30 28.09 -1.08
N ARG A 595 -6.08 27.45 -2.25
CA ARG A 595 -5.77 26.02 -2.34
C ARG A 595 -4.35 25.71 -1.85
N LEU A 596 -3.47 26.71 -1.77
CA LEU A 596 -2.08 26.55 -1.37
C LEU A 596 -1.88 26.84 0.13
N SER A 597 -1.37 25.85 0.86
CA SER A 597 -0.81 26.04 2.21
C SER A 597 0.71 25.99 2.14
N LEU A 598 1.38 27.12 2.37
CA LEU A 598 2.84 27.26 2.26
C LEU A 598 3.51 27.22 3.65
N HIS A 599 4.49 26.33 3.82
CA HIS A 599 5.20 26.12 5.07
C HIS A 599 6.71 26.09 4.86
N TRP A 600 7.41 27.01 5.53
CA TRP A 600 8.87 27.09 5.54
C TRP A 600 9.46 26.50 6.81
N PHE A 601 10.56 25.76 6.67
CA PHE A 601 11.40 25.24 7.74
C PHE A 601 12.84 25.68 7.53
N ASP A 602 13.45 26.27 8.56
CA ASP A 602 14.86 26.67 8.54
C ASP A 602 15.63 25.94 9.64
N SER A 603 16.74 25.31 9.28
CA SER A 603 17.61 24.69 10.29
C SER A 603 18.41 25.71 11.12
N HIS A 604 18.57 26.93 10.62
CA HIS A 604 19.22 28.07 11.27
C HIS A 604 18.36 29.33 11.08
N PRO A 605 17.20 29.43 11.76
CA PRO A 605 16.31 30.58 11.60
C PRO A 605 16.95 31.84 12.18
N HIS A 606 16.70 32.97 11.53
CA HIS A 606 16.97 34.30 12.08
C HIS A 606 15.66 34.95 12.55
N ASP A 607 15.73 35.76 13.61
CA ASP A 607 14.56 36.42 14.19
C ASP A 607 13.82 37.30 13.15
N GLY A 608 12.49 37.23 13.15
CA GLY A 608 11.61 38.09 12.35
C GLY A 608 11.13 37.52 11.00
N LEU A 609 11.45 36.28 10.66
CA LEU A 609 11.03 35.65 9.40
C LEU A 609 10.05 34.48 9.65
N ALA A 610 8.99 34.41 8.83
CA ALA A 610 7.95 33.38 8.93
C ALA A 610 8.46 32.00 8.48
N ALA A 611 9.19 31.32 9.36
CA ALA A 611 9.53 29.90 9.23
C ALA A 611 9.56 29.19 10.57
N GLN A 612 9.29 27.89 10.52
CA GLN A 612 9.45 27.00 11.66
C GLN A 612 10.91 26.61 11.82
N ALA A 613 11.37 26.53 13.07
CA ALA A 613 12.74 26.13 13.37
C ALA A 613 12.93 24.61 13.20
N GLY A 614 14.07 24.21 12.62
CA GLY A 614 14.51 22.84 12.49
C GLY A 614 14.38 22.26 11.08
N ARG A 615 14.78 21.00 10.93
CA ARG A 615 14.62 20.24 9.68
C ARG A 615 13.24 19.61 9.62
N ILE A 616 12.70 19.44 8.41
CA ILE A 616 11.43 18.76 8.14
C ILE A 616 11.51 17.30 8.62
N ASP A 617 10.58 16.88 9.47
CA ASP A 617 10.39 15.48 9.88
C ASP A 617 8.91 15.06 9.88
N ILE A 618 8.65 13.78 10.15
CA ILE A 618 7.28 13.24 10.21
C ILE A 618 6.45 13.88 11.32
N ALA A 619 7.05 14.24 12.45
CA ALA A 619 6.33 14.86 13.55
C ALA A 619 5.81 16.25 13.16
N GLN A 620 6.57 17.00 12.36
CA GLN A 620 6.17 18.27 11.79
C GLN A 620 5.11 18.09 10.70
N LEU A 621 5.29 17.14 9.77
CA LEU A 621 4.24 16.85 8.77
C LEU A 621 2.91 16.49 9.43
N LYS A 622 2.91 15.70 10.51
CA LYS A 622 1.70 15.40 11.29
C LYS A 622 1.04 16.62 11.93
N ARG A 623 1.81 17.66 12.26
CA ARG A 623 1.26 18.91 12.81
C ARG A 623 0.65 19.80 11.74
N LEU A 624 1.19 19.75 10.52
CA LEU A 624 0.74 20.57 9.40
C LEU A 624 -0.44 19.96 8.65
N LEU A 625 -0.44 18.64 8.50
CA LEU A 625 -1.44 17.93 7.73
C LEU A 625 -2.63 17.57 8.62
N THR A 626 -3.82 17.94 8.17
CA THR A 626 -5.08 17.42 8.72
C THR A 626 -5.19 15.92 8.43
N PHE A 627 -6.12 15.23 9.08
CA PHE A 627 -6.38 13.84 8.75
C PHE A 627 -7.08 13.77 7.38
N ASP A 628 -6.38 13.27 6.35
CA ASP A 628 -6.85 13.18 4.97
C ASP A 628 -6.03 12.13 4.19
N ASP A 629 -6.43 11.84 2.95
CA ASP A 629 -5.71 10.95 2.04
C ASP A 629 -4.87 11.75 1.03
N TYR A 630 -3.55 11.65 1.14
CA TYR A 630 -2.59 12.52 0.43
C TYR A 630 -1.74 11.76 -0.60
N ASP A 631 -1.38 12.45 -1.68
CA ASP A 631 -0.22 12.07 -2.51
C ASP A 631 1.01 12.87 -2.08
N PHE A 632 2.11 12.18 -1.80
CA PHE A 632 3.38 12.79 -1.38
C PHE A 632 4.37 12.85 -2.54
N TYR A 633 5.01 14.00 -2.69
CA TYR A 633 6.10 14.25 -3.64
C TYR A 633 7.30 14.74 -2.87
N LEU A 634 8.41 13.99 -2.91
CA LEU A 634 9.62 14.28 -2.12
C LEU A 634 10.80 14.59 -3.04
N CYS A 635 11.52 15.68 -2.80
CA CYS A 635 12.78 15.93 -3.48
C CYS A 635 13.76 16.72 -2.61
N GLY A 636 14.97 16.20 -2.43
CA GLY A 636 16.00 16.83 -1.60
C GLY A 636 17.20 15.93 -1.36
N PRO A 637 18.01 16.19 -0.33
CA PRO A 637 19.11 15.29 0.05
C PRO A 637 18.60 13.91 0.43
N SER A 638 19.39 12.87 0.17
CA SER A 638 18.91 11.49 0.27
C SER A 638 18.64 11.02 1.68
N ALA A 639 19.36 11.51 2.68
CA ALA A 639 19.01 11.26 4.09
C ALA A 639 17.60 11.81 4.39
N PHE A 640 17.34 13.06 3.99
CA PHE A 640 16.04 13.69 4.15
C PHE A 640 14.91 12.93 3.43
N MET A 641 15.13 12.51 2.19
CA MET A 641 14.12 11.73 1.47
C MET A 641 13.90 10.34 2.06
N ARG A 642 14.96 9.64 2.49
CA ARG A 642 14.85 8.33 3.18
C ARG A 642 14.07 8.45 4.47
N ASP A 643 14.43 9.41 5.33
CA ASP A 643 13.78 9.61 6.62
C ASP A 643 12.28 9.90 6.47
N LEU A 644 11.92 10.74 5.50
CA LEU A 644 10.52 11.02 5.17
C LEU A 644 9.82 9.82 4.53
N TYR A 645 10.45 9.12 3.60
CA TYR A 645 9.90 7.92 2.98
C TYR A 645 9.61 6.86 4.03
N ASP A 646 10.61 6.45 4.81
CA ASP A 646 10.48 5.43 5.86
C ASP A 646 9.44 5.84 6.90
N GLY A 647 9.43 7.12 7.24
CA GLY A 647 8.45 7.73 8.11
C GLY A 647 7.01 7.64 7.60
N LEU A 648 6.76 8.03 6.35
CA LEU A 648 5.45 7.95 5.70
C LEU A 648 5.00 6.50 5.54
N ARG A 649 5.92 5.59 5.19
CA ARG A 649 5.67 4.14 5.15
C ARG A 649 5.30 3.60 6.53
N ALA A 650 5.94 4.08 7.59
CA ALA A 650 5.60 3.74 8.98
C ALA A 650 4.23 4.32 9.43
N LEU A 651 3.72 5.34 8.73
CA LEU A 651 2.34 5.83 8.87
C LEU A 651 1.34 5.11 7.95
N ASN A 652 1.76 4.04 7.30
CA ASN A 652 0.97 3.25 6.36
C ASN A 652 0.55 4.01 5.08
N VAL A 653 1.23 5.10 4.72
CA VAL A 653 1.03 5.71 3.40
C VAL A 653 1.49 4.71 2.32
N PRO A 654 0.63 4.32 1.36
CA PRO A 654 0.99 3.37 0.32
C PRO A 654 2.19 3.83 -0.51
N ASP A 655 3.03 2.90 -0.96
CA ASP A 655 4.27 3.21 -1.66
C ASP A 655 4.01 3.96 -2.98
N GLU A 656 2.95 3.55 -3.68
CA GLU A 656 2.48 4.18 -4.92
C GLU A 656 2.03 5.64 -4.75
N ARG A 657 1.76 6.07 -3.51
CA ARG A 657 1.41 7.46 -3.16
C ARG A 657 2.59 8.28 -2.69
N ILE A 658 3.80 7.70 -2.64
CA ILE A 658 5.04 8.40 -2.27
C ILE A 658 5.95 8.43 -3.49
N ARG A 659 5.90 9.54 -4.21
CA ARG A 659 6.75 9.78 -5.39
C ARG A 659 7.97 10.58 -4.94
N PHE A 660 9.15 10.25 -5.44
CA PHE A 660 10.35 11.01 -5.12
C PHE A 660 11.36 11.00 -6.26
N GLU A 661 12.22 12.02 -6.29
CA GLU A 661 13.34 12.14 -7.22
C GLU A 661 14.60 12.56 -6.47
N ALA A 662 15.70 11.87 -6.76
CA ALA A 662 17.01 12.18 -6.21
C ALA A 662 17.89 12.89 -7.23
N PHE A 663 18.63 13.90 -6.77
CA PHE A 663 19.65 14.57 -7.57
C PHE A 663 21.02 13.98 -7.28
N GLY A 664 21.63 13.33 -8.28
CA GLY A 664 22.97 12.74 -8.16
C GLY A 664 22.98 11.31 -7.57
N PRO A 665 24.13 10.84 -7.02
CA PRO A 665 24.44 9.44 -6.66
C PRO A 665 23.53 8.70 -5.70
N SER A 666 22.45 9.30 -5.25
CA SER A 666 21.87 8.96 -3.98
C SER A 666 20.36 8.78 -4.11
N SER A 667 19.98 7.70 -4.78
CA SER A 667 18.59 7.22 -4.79
C SER A 667 18.21 6.71 -3.41
N VAL A 668 16.99 7.02 -2.97
CA VAL A 668 16.34 6.27 -1.90
C VAL A 668 16.10 4.87 -2.46
N ALA A 669 16.69 3.84 -1.84
CA ALA A 669 16.28 2.48 -2.12
C ALA A 669 14.79 2.39 -1.77
N ARG A 670 13.92 2.23 -2.76
CA ARG A 670 12.54 1.83 -2.48
C ARG A 670 12.64 0.59 -1.64
N SER A 671 11.86 0.52 -0.57
CA SER A 671 11.68 -0.76 0.10
C SER A 671 10.86 -1.59 -0.88
N ALA A 672 11.54 -2.23 -1.85
CA ALA A 672 10.97 -3.33 -2.58
C ALA A 672 10.31 -4.20 -1.52
N THR A 673 9.06 -4.59 -1.77
CA THR A 673 8.52 -5.74 -1.06
C THR A 673 9.60 -6.80 -1.20
N ARG A 674 10.34 -7.03 -0.11
CA ARG A 674 11.52 -7.88 -0.13
C ARG A 674 10.97 -9.27 -0.37
N THR A 675 10.84 -9.63 -1.64
CA THR A 675 10.67 -10.99 -2.08
C THR A 675 11.92 -11.66 -1.54
N THR A 676 11.78 -12.39 -0.45
CA THR A 676 12.68 -13.51 -0.19
C THR A 676 12.38 -14.51 -1.29
N GLY A 677 12.84 -14.20 -2.50
CA GLY A 677 13.11 -15.23 -3.47
C GLY A 677 14.19 -16.12 -2.87
N ALA A 678 14.18 -17.38 -3.25
CA ALA A 678 15.38 -18.21 -3.21
C ALA A 678 16.61 -17.40 -3.65
N PRO A 679 17.84 -17.71 -3.16
CA PRO A 679 19.03 -16.97 -3.54
C PRO A 679 19.04 -16.79 -5.05
N VAL A 680 18.90 -15.55 -5.52
CA VAL A 680 19.12 -15.24 -6.93
C VAL A 680 20.56 -15.66 -7.18
N ALA A 681 20.75 -16.56 -8.13
CA ALA A 681 22.06 -17.11 -8.45
C ALA A 681 23.05 -15.96 -8.62
N SER A 682 24.18 -16.03 -7.93
CA SER A 682 25.29 -15.11 -8.16
C SER A 682 25.64 -15.13 -9.64
N VAL A 683 25.64 -13.98 -10.30
CA VAL A 683 25.95 -13.90 -11.73
C VAL A 683 27.42 -13.55 -11.90
N PRO A 684 28.23 -14.38 -12.59
CA PRO A 684 29.61 -14.01 -12.88
C PRO A 684 29.64 -12.77 -13.78
N VAL A 685 30.35 -11.73 -13.37
CA VAL A 685 30.55 -10.51 -14.13
C VAL A 685 32.04 -10.34 -14.43
N VAL A 686 32.37 -10.17 -15.71
CA VAL A 686 33.75 -10.02 -16.19
C VAL A 686 33.92 -8.65 -16.82
N PHE A 687 34.85 -7.86 -16.28
CA PHE A 687 35.32 -6.61 -16.87
C PHE A 687 36.55 -6.92 -17.75
N ARG A 688 36.32 -7.04 -19.06
CA ARG A 688 37.27 -7.64 -20.01
C ARG A 688 38.62 -6.91 -20.12
N ARG A 689 38.64 -5.58 -20.13
CA ARG A 689 39.88 -4.79 -20.32
C ARG A 689 40.67 -4.66 -19.04
N THR A 690 39.99 -4.59 -17.89
CA THR A 690 40.65 -4.57 -16.58
C THR A 690 41.05 -5.96 -16.08
N GLY A 691 40.53 -7.02 -16.71
CA GLY A 691 40.81 -8.41 -16.34
C GLY A 691 40.21 -8.81 -14.99
N ARG A 692 39.19 -8.08 -14.52
CA ARG A 692 38.52 -8.33 -13.23
C ARG A 692 37.33 -9.25 -13.44
N ASP A 693 37.26 -10.32 -12.67
CA ASP A 693 36.15 -11.26 -12.62
C ASP A 693 35.66 -11.39 -11.19
N ALA A 694 34.36 -11.19 -10.99
CA ALA A 694 33.75 -11.35 -9.67
C ALA A 694 32.29 -11.75 -9.84
N ALA A 695 31.76 -12.44 -8.83
CA ALA A 695 30.36 -12.81 -8.80
C ALA A 695 29.55 -11.65 -8.22
N TRP A 696 28.62 -11.10 -9.02
CA TRP A 696 27.66 -10.12 -8.56
C TRP A 696 26.52 -10.81 -7.80
N THR A 697 26.10 -10.21 -6.70
CA THR A 697 24.92 -10.60 -5.93
C THR A 697 23.93 -9.44 -5.84
N PRO A 698 22.63 -9.70 -5.57
CA PRO A 698 21.66 -8.62 -5.37
C PRO A 698 22.04 -7.62 -4.26
N ALA A 699 22.91 -8.00 -3.31
CA ALA A 699 23.39 -7.12 -2.26
C ALA A 699 24.40 -6.07 -2.77
N ASP A 700 25.05 -6.31 -3.91
CA ASP A 700 26.02 -5.40 -4.52
C ASP A 700 25.36 -4.23 -5.27
N GLY A 701 24.03 -4.23 -5.38
CA GLY A 701 23.28 -3.14 -5.98
C GLY A 701 23.40 -3.08 -7.51
N THR A 702 23.62 -1.90 -8.06
CA THR A 702 23.75 -1.68 -9.51
C THR A 702 25.10 -2.17 -10.04
N LEU A 703 25.19 -2.41 -11.35
CA LEU A 703 26.46 -2.80 -11.99
C LEU A 703 27.57 -1.75 -11.82
N LEU A 704 27.21 -0.47 -11.66
CA LEU A 704 28.17 0.59 -11.35
C LEU A 704 28.72 0.46 -9.94
N GLU A 705 27.87 0.26 -8.92
CA GLU A 705 28.29 0.09 -7.53
C GLU A 705 29.18 -1.15 -7.38
N PHE A 706 28.82 -2.24 -8.06
CA PHE A 706 29.65 -3.42 -8.14
C PHE A 706 30.99 -3.17 -8.81
N ALA A 707 31.03 -2.49 -9.96
CA ALA A 707 32.28 -2.12 -10.63
C ALA A 707 33.19 -1.27 -9.72
N GLU A 708 32.62 -0.30 -9.01
CA GLU A 708 33.34 0.53 -8.04
C GLU A 708 33.90 -0.29 -6.87
N GLY A 709 33.11 -1.24 -6.34
CA GLY A 709 33.55 -2.20 -5.33
C GLY A 709 34.72 -3.07 -5.81
N GLN A 710 34.76 -3.42 -7.10
CA GLN A 710 35.87 -4.12 -7.75
C GLN A 710 37.01 -3.19 -8.20
N ARG A 711 36.95 -1.89 -7.86
CA ARG A 711 37.92 -0.85 -8.26
C ARG A 711 38.06 -0.69 -9.78
N VAL A 712 36.98 -0.94 -10.52
CA VAL A 712 36.88 -0.72 -11.96
C VAL A 712 36.32 0.67 -12.22
N ALA A 713 37.09 1.51 -12.89
CA ALA A 713 36.69 2.88 -13.19
C ALA A 713 35.65 2.92 -14.33
N VAL A 714 34.44 3.38 -14.02
CA VAL A 714 33.37 3.62 -15.00
C VAL A 714 33.02 5.10 -14.98
N PRO A 715 33.07 5.80 -16.13
CA PRO A 715 32.58 7.18 -16.21
C PRO A 715 31.12 7.25 -15.74
N SER A 716 30.83 8.02 -14.69
CA SER A 716 29.47 8.13 -14.15
C SER A 716 29.21 9.54 -13.63
N GLU A 717 27.98 10.02 -13.82
CA GLU A 717 27.59 11.39 -13.45
C GLU A 717 26.24 11.41 -12.73
N CYS A 718 25.13 11.20 -13.45
CA CYS A 718 23.79 11.28 -12.86
C CYS A 718 23.50 10.16 -11.85
N ARG A 719 24.06 8.96 -12.09
CA ARG A 719 23.75 7.69 -11.42
C ARG A 719 22.26 7.32 -11.29
N SER A 720 21.40 7.94 -12.10
CA SER A 720 19.95 7.71 -12.14
C SER A 720 19.47 7.24 -13.51
N GLY A 721 20.38 6.90 -14.42
CA GLY A 721 20.05 6.48 -15.79
C GLY A 721 19.65 7.61 -16.73
N SER A 722 19.79 8.89 -16.33
CA SER A 722 19.28 10.03 -17.12
C SER A 722 20.28 10.70 -18.06
N CYS A 723 21.59 10.60 -17.79
CA CYS A 723 22.61 11.28 -18.60
C CYS A 723 23.33 10.40 -19.63
N GLY A 724 23.21 9.07 -19.52
CA GLY A 724 23.90 8.12 -20.41
C GLY A 724 25.41 7.96 -20.20
N THR A 725 26.08 8.77 -19.37
CA THR A 725 27.55 8.74 -19.21
C THR A 725 28.12 7.38 -18.83
N CYS A 726 27.38 6.58 -18.04
CA CYS A 726 27.82 5.25 -17.63
C CYS A 726 27.54 4.14 -18.65
N ALA A 727 27.20 4.50 -19.90
CA ALA A 727 27.05 3.55 -20.98
C ALA A 727 28.32 2.69 -21.12
N THR A 728 28.12 1.38 -21.13
CA THR A 728 29.18 0.39 -21.29
C THR A 728 28.71 -0.70 -22.23
N ARG A 729 29.56 -1.08 -23.18
CA ARG A 729 29.25 -2.15 -24.14
C ARG A 729 29.18 -3.49 -23.43
N VAL A 730 28.11 -4.23 -23.68
CA VAL A 730 27.89 -5.61 -23.23
C VAL A 730 28.40 -6.52 -24.34
N LEU A 731 29.42 -7.33 -24.03
CA LEU A 731 30.07 -8.23 -24.98
C LEU A 731 29.39 -9.60 -25.01
N SER A 732 28.89 -10.07 -23.87
CA SER A 732 28.05 -11.27 -23.74
C SER A 732 27.19 -11.20 -22.47
N GLY A 733 26.11 -11.97 -22.42
CA GLY A 733 25.12 -11.91 -21.35
C GLY A 733 24.11 -10.78 -21.53
N ALA A 734 23.19 -10.64 -20.58
CA ALA A 734 22.13 -9.65 -20.61
C ALA A 734 22.06 -8.85 -19.30
N VAL A 735 21.46 -7.67 -19.37
CA VAL A 735 21.20 -6.80 -18.22
C VAL A 735 19.71 -6.54 -18.09
N ASP A 736 19.25 -6.39 -16.86
CA ASP A 736 17.90 -5.97 -16.50
C ASP A 736 17.92 -4.58 -15.87
N TYR A 737 16.79 -3.88 -16.00
CA TYR A 737 16.53 -2.60 -15.36
C TYR A 737 15.29 -2.70 -14.49
N GLU A 738 15.38 -2.25 -13.24
CA GLU A 738 14.20 -2.18 -12.35
C GLU A 738 13.21 -1.10 -12.84
N GLN A 739 13.73 -0.03 -13.43
CA GLN A 739 12.97 0.96 -14.21
C GLN A 739 13.76 1.31 -15.46
N ALA A 740 13.09 1.44 -16.60
CA ALA A 740 13.75 1.80 -17.85
C ALA A 740 14.50 3.14 -17.72
N PRO A 741 15.76 3.23 -18.18
CA PRO A 741 16.53 4.47 -18.09
C PRO A 741 15.94 5.59 -18.98
N ASP A 742 16.06 6.84 -18.54
CA ASP A 742 15.61 8.01 -19.32
C ASP A 742 16.55 8.32 -20.51
N ALA A 743 17.84 8.00 -20.37
CA ALA A 743 18.80 8.13 -21.45
C ALA A 743 18.68 6.95 -22.42
N PRO A 744 18.75 7.21 -23.75
CA PRO A 744 18.72 6.15 -24.74
C PRO A 744 19.93 5.25 -24.56
N VAL A 745 19.70 3.95 -24.63
CA VAL A 745 20.75 2.93 -24.54
C VAL A 745 21.02 2.41 -25.95
N GLU A 746 22.24 2.59 -26.42
CA GLU A 746 22.64 2.04 -27.72
C GLU A 746 22.49 0.50 -27.73
N PRO A 747 22.05 -0.12 -28.84
CA PRO A 747 22.00 -1.57 -28.94
C PRO A 747 23.34 -2.22 -28.60
N GLY A 748 23.32 -3.18 -27.67
CA GLY A 748 24.53 -3.83 -27.16
C GLY A 748 25.29 -3.05 -26.09
N CYS A 749 24.72 -1.97 -25.56
CA CYS A 749 25.24 -1.23 -24.40
C CYS A 749 24.29 -1.31 -23.20
N ALA A 750 24.79 -0.98 -22.02
CA ALA A 750 24.04 -0.90 -20.77
C ALA A 750 24.42 0.34 -19.96
N LEU A 751 23.44 0.97 -19.28
CA LEU A 751 23.70 2.06 -18.33
C LEU A 751 23.95 1.49 -16.94
N LEU A 752 25.22 1.24 -16.61
CA LEU A 752 25.61 0.50 -15.40
C LEU A 752 25.05 1.08 -14.09
N CYS A 753 24.79 2.39 -14.04
CA CYS A 753 24.29 3.05 -12.83
C CYS A 753 22.85 2.70 -12.44
N VAL A 754 22.08 2.07 -13.34
CA VAL A 754 20.72 1.59 -13.08
C VAL A 754 20.49 0.15 -13.59
N ALA A 755 21.49 -0.42 -14.25
CA ALA A 755 21.46 -1.80 -14.74
C ALA A 755 21.87 -2.80 -13.64
N ARG A 756 21.28 -3.98 -13.69
CA ARG A 756 21.71 -5.20 -12.97
C ARG A 756 21.94 -6.33 -13.98
N PRO A 757 22.72 -7.38 -13.67
CA PRO A 757 22.73 -8.57 -14.51
C PRO A 757 21.32 -9.17 -14.62
N ALA A 758 20.95 -9.60 -15.83
CA ALA A 758 19.72 -10.38 -16.01
C ALA A 758 19.88 -11.77 -15.38
N GLN A 759 18.78 -12.38 -14.92
CA GLN A 759 18.84 -13.71 -14.31
C GLN A 759 19.28 -14.78 -15.33
N GLY A 760 20.35 -15.52 -15.01
CA GLY A 760 20.86 -16.59 -15.86
C GLY A 760 22.19 -17.17 -15.37
N SER A 761 22.63 -18.28 -15.98
CA SER A 761 23.92 -18.93 -15.69
C SER A 761 25.07 -18.44 -16.59
N GLU A 762 24.78 -17.64 -17.62
CA GLU A 762 25.81 -17.11 -18.50
C GLU A 762 26.54 -15.92 -17.87
N PRO A 763 27.89 -15.85 -17.99
CA PRO A 763 28.65 -14.73 -17.48
C PRO A 763 28.33 -13.44 -18.26
N LEU A 764 28.05 -12.36 -17.53
CA LEU A 764 27.92 -11.02 -18.10
C LEU A 764 29.32 -10.45 -18.35
N VAL A 765 29.67 -10.21 -19.60
CA VAL A 765 30.98 -9.66 -19.97
C VAL A 765 30.81 -8.21 -20.42
N LEU A 766 31.46 -7.29 -19.70
CA LEU A 766 31.43 -5.85 -19.96
C LEU A 766 32.78 -5.41 -20.56
N ASP A 767 32.74 -4.53 -21.56
CA ASP A 767 33.94 -3.99 -22.22
C ASP A 767 34.65 -2.93 -21.36
N ARG A 768 35.19 -3.35 -20.21
CA ARG A 768 35.76 -2.45 -19.19
C ARG A 768 37.03 -2.96 -18.54
#